data_AF-A0A956FDF1-F1
#
_entry.id   AF-A0A956FDF1-F1
#
_cell.length_a   1.000
_cell.length_b   1.000
_cell.length_c   1.000
_cell.angle_alpha   90.00
_cell.angle_beta   90.00
_cell.angle_gamma   90.00
#
_symmetry.space_group_name_H-M   'P 1'
#
loop_
_entity.id
_entity.type
_entity.pdbx_description
1 polymer ?
#
loop_
_entity_poly.entity_id
_entity_poly.type
_entity_poly.pdbx_seq_one_letter_code
_entity_poly.pdbx_strand_id
1 'polypeptide(L)'
;MPVDDTGTGTGTGPSTLTGDESIGTSVDSTATVGMDTDTATGTDTETGTDTDTGPDLPGEVIECDNTIAAPPAGQVCGVTPGDGNLLLQGTVLAGYDTYLNGEVLVEGGDPNGRILCVGCDCGATPEGTTATVVACEQGVISPGLINPHDHITFTLSQPQGHGTERFDHRHDWRCGLDGHTDLGTFPGSDSSREGVLYGELRMLLGGATSISGSVGGSNATGLLRNLDRADLTEGLAGVDVNYRTFPLGDSDCTLLEMTCEYPFIDGSFNLQDDIYMPHIAEGITLAANNEFACLSGAPGGEDLVAGNTSVIHGIGMRPIDIDIMGQEGAMLVWSPRSNVDLYGITADITTYKNLGVRIALGTDWTASGSMNVLRELRCADDFNQRHLGGAFSDLELWLMSTYWAAVSQGADDQIGLLREGHIGDISIFDGSSAAGHRAVIEGRPETVALVLRGGQPLHGDATLVESLVAPADIGGCEPLDVCGSSKRMCAELDSGLSVGQIVAGVDPAAYDLFFCGDPDAEPSCDPARPDEFPDRGGPSDADGDGVADADDNCPNVFNPVRPLDDGAQGDADADGLGDVCDLCPLSPGEGCSVPNVFDQDGDGVGDPEDNCVTVDNADQVDADGDGAGDACDACPTVANPGGAACPVSIYEIKDGTIVPGELVLVQDVVVTGSTPSSSGFFVQVHPDDLGYMGVDYSGLYVYTGGTNPAIGDRVDVTGVVNDYFGQIQLDASGQAPATVLSSGNPLPDPEPALPSDIVELGPLQAQLEATLVVVSNVDVTNISPLPGPGDDATNEFEVTGGLRVNDFFYVADPFPMMGQTYSQLVGNVRWANQYTKLEPRSVSDYPPVLTNFGQPSSYLLVGTMAEPVPGLQVVLSAPALGDTPVDLIYADPGVVSGPASVIVPDGAISAPAVLTGVALGTADVTASLDGVQLVTSVRVYDDLEPRVPTLSPSMLSMQLMDMADLTVTLDIPAPAGGQLVDLAVAPGTCASVPPNVVVPAGALSETFTVSSGACVGDEVVTASIGPASSDAMVSVVDAPAFPDIVIAEVYYDHTGTDDGFEWVKLYNGTGMPVDLSGYSLGWGGNDYTYSGQDLMGIVPAGSCFVVGGPSGDADNGFPMGPMYDQAVNLEMDIQNSGAAADGVALFHLPYASVGVATVPIDAVIYGPVNSNNLIDETGAPGVPDVGDAPAANSIRLQSDLSWAIEPAPAPLQCLPFP
;
A
#
# COMPACT_ATOMS: atom_id res chain seq x y z
N MET A 1 -37.49 -34.82 -20.44
CA MET A 1 -38.56 -35.64 -21.06
C MET A 1 -38.60 -35.33 -22.55
N PRO A 2 -38.73 -36.34 -23.42
CA PRO A 2 -37.66 -36.60 -24.40
C PRO A 2 -38.13 -36.94 -25.82
N VAL A 3 -37.22 -36.86 -26.81
CA VAL A 3 -37.08 -37.75 -27.99
C VAL A 3 -35.63 -37.56 -28.47
N ASP A 4 -34.62 -38.38 -28.15
CA ASP A 4 -34.33 -39.78 -28.53
C ASP A 4 -34.15 -39.98 -30.05
N ASP A 5 -32.90 -40.04 -30.55
CA ASP A 5 -32.43 -41.24 -31.25
C ASP A 5 -30.89 -41.31 -31.32
N THR A 6 -30.47 -42.57 -31.36
CA THR A 6 -29.22 -43.23 -30.99
C THR A 6 -28.22 -43.35 -32.14
N GLY A 7 -26.92 -43.58 -31.84
CA GLY A 7 -25.98 -44.01 -32.87
C GLY A 7 -24.49 -44.07 -32.56
N THR A 8 -24.11 -44.89 -31.58
CA THR A 8 -22.77 -45.45 -31.28
C THR A 8 -21.72 -45.53 -32.41
N GLY A 9 -20.43 -45.31 -32.07
CA GLY A 9 -19.36 -46.14 -32.64
C GLY A 9 -17.95 -45.54 -32.82
N THR A 10 -17.15 -45.57 -31.75
CA THR A 10 -15.73 -45.99 -31.70
C THR A 10 -14.69 -45.49 -32.72
N GLY A 11 -13.63 -44.84 -32.20
CA GLY A 11 -12.27 -45.38 -32.35
C GLY A 11 -11.23 -44.56 -33.12
N THR A 12 -10.27 -44.03 -32.36
CA THR A 12 -8.82 -43.90 -32.64
C THR A 12 -8.36 -42.96 -33.76
N GLY A 13 -7.65 -41.88 -33.38
CA GLY A 13 -6.62 -41.24 -34.21
C GLY A 13 -5.39 -42.15 -34.41
N PRO A 14 -4.27 -41.70 -35.03
CA PRO A 14 -3.84 -40.30 -35.21
C PRO A 14 -3.23 -39.97 -36.60
N SER A 15 -2.61 -38.79 -36.69
CA SER A 15 -1.57 -38.32 -37.62
C SER A 15 -1.99 -37.63 -38.94
N THR A 16 -1.97 -36.29 -38.87
CA THR A 16 -1.10 -35.36 -39.63
C THR A 16 -0.81 -35.56 -41.13
N LEU A 17 -0.92 -34.40 -41.80
CA LEU A 17 -0.15 -33.85 -42.93
C LEU A 17 -0.73 -33.85 -44.36
N THR A 18 -0.66 -32.62 -44.90
CA THR A 18 -0.54 -32.17 -46.30
C THR A 18 -1.79 -32.18 -47.20
N GLY A 19 -2.32 -30.99 -47.46
CA GLY A 19 -1.87 -30.18 -48.60
C GLY A 19 -2.60 -30.34 -49.93
N ASP A 20 -3.22 -29.22 -50.34
CA ASP A 20 -3.39 -28.69 -51.70
C ASP A 20 -4.50 -29.26 -52.61
N GLU A 21 -5.46 -28.40 -52.99
CA GLU A 21 -5.61 -27.93 -54.39
C GLU A 21 -6.85 -27.04 -54.57
N SER A 22 -6.57 -25.79 -54.97
CA SER A 22 -7.19 -25.00 -56.04
C SER A 22 -8.69 -25.13 -56.38
N ILE A 23 -9.38 -23.98 -56.48
CA ILE A 23 -10.39 -23.74 -57.54
C ILE A 23 -10.34 -22.28 -57.99
N GLY A 24 -10.07 -22.06 -59.29
CA GLY A 24 -10.45 -20.83 -59.99
C GLY A 24 -11.75 -21.03 -60.77
N THR A 25 -12.49 -19.94 -61.03
CA THR A 25 -13.10 -19.63 -62.34
C THR A 25 -13.76 -18.23 -62.37
N SER A 26 -13.39 -17.48 -63.41
CA SER A 26 -13.95 -16.25 -64.03
C SER A 26 -15.47 -16.31 -64.31
N VAL A 27 -16.25 -15.27 -64.63
CA VAL A 27 -16.10 -14.04 -65.46
C VAL A 27 -17.36 -13.16 -65.21
N ASP A 28 -17.31 -11.82 -65.32
CA ASP A 28 -17.99 -11.02 -66.37
C ASP A 28 -17.63 -9.52 -66.22
N SER A 29 -17.95 -8.75 -67.25
CA SER A 29 -17.25 -7.57 -67.74
C SER A 29 -18.21 -6.39 -67.96
N THR A 30 -17.61 -5.20 -68.03
CA THR A 30 -17.97 -4.01 -68.84
C THR A 30 -18.54 -2.75 -68.16
N ALA A 31 -17.82 -1.65 -68.48
CA ALA A 31 -18.31 -0.35 -68.92
C ALA A 31 -18.21 0.85 -67.94
N THR A 32 -17.07 1.56 -68.08
CA THR A 32 -16.93 3.01 -68.31
C THR A 32 -18.03 3.96 -67.83
N VAL A 33 -17.66 4.94 -67.01
CA VAL A 33 -18.32 6.25 -66.93
C VAL A 33 -17.29 7.34 -67.18
N GLY A 34 -17.60 8.18 -68.17
CA GLY A 34 -16.83 9.37 -68.50
C GLY A 34 -17.33 10.58 -67.73
N MET A 35 -16.42 11.55 -67.59
CA MET A 35 -16.62 12.96 -67.26
C MET A 35 -18.05 13.48 -67.52
N ASP A 36 -18.65 14.04 -66.47
CA ASP A 36 -19.53 15.19 -66.63
C ASP A 36 -19.00 16.34 -65.77
N THR A 37 -18.87 17.49 -66.42
CA THR A 37 -18.40 18.75 -65.85
C THR A 37 -19.61 19.58 -65.46
N ASP A 38 -19.69 20.07 -64.23
CA ASP A 38 -20.30 21.39 -64.03
C ASP A 38 -19.66 22.14 -62.85
N THR A 39 -19.40 23.41 -63.14
CA THR A 39 -18.61 24.36 -62.36
C THR A 39 -19.43 25.03 -61.26
N ALA A 40 -18.88 25.14 -60.05
CA ALA A 40 -19.20 26.23 -59.14
C ALA A 40 -17.96 26.62 -58.32
N THR A 41 -17.67 27.90 -58.37
CA THR A 41 -16.49 28.60 -57.87
C THR A 41 -16.51 28.80 -56.34
N GLY A 42 -15.44 28.43 -55.68
CA GLY A 42 -15.04 28.84 -54.33
C GLY A 42 -13.56 28.48 -54.16
N THR A 43 -12.74 29.40 -53.71
CA THR A 43 -11.27 29.35 -53.80
C THR A 43 -10.65 28.43 -52.76
N ASP A 44 -10.17 27.27 -53.21
CA ASP A 44 -9.09 26.53 -52.55
C ASP A 44 -7.78 27.29 -52.74
N THR A 45 -7.11 27.56 -51.62
CA THR A 45 -5.66 27.73 -51.58
C THR A 45 -5.13 26.94 -50.39
N GLU A 46 -5.24 25.62 -50.46
CA GLU A 46 -4.20 24.74 -49.96
C GLU A 46 -3.46 24.20 -51.19
N THR A 47 -2.19 24.60 -51.32
CA THR A 47 -1.28 24.02 -52.31
C THR A 47 -0.12 23.41 -51.55
N GLY A 48 -0.38 22.27 -50.92
CA GLY A 48 0.61 21.20 -50.71
C GLY A 48 0.22 20.07 -51.67
N THR A 49 1.12 19.66 -52.54
CA THR A 49 0.91 18.54 -53.45
C THR A 49 0.99 17.25 -52.65
N ASP A 50 -0.16 16.84 -52.15
CA ASP A 50 -0.37 15.52 -51.60
C ASP A 50 -0.35 14.49 -52.74
N THR A 51 0.62 13.59 -52.71
CA THR A 51 0.62 12.37 -53.50
C THR A 51 0.54 11.20 -52.55
N ASP A 52 -0.58 11.09 -51.85
CA ASP A 52 -0.88 9.95 -50.98
C ASP A 52 -1.28 8.70 -51.77
N THR A 53 -0.74 7.57 -51.32
CA THR A 53 -1.33 6.23 -51.48
C THR A 53 -1.46 5.51 -50.13
N GLY A 54 -1.40 6.24 -49.02
CA GLY A 54 -1.78 5.79 -47.67
C GLY A 54 -3.30 5.80 -47.44
N PRO A 55 -3.76 5.16 -46.35
CA PRO A 55 -5.17 5.11 -45.99
C PRO A 55 -5.69 6.52 -45.66
N ASP A 56 -6.91 6.84 -46.10
CA ASP A 56 -7.60 8.12 -45.80
C ASP A 56 -7.45 8.46 -44.31
N LEU A 57 -6.85 9.61 -43.97
CA LEU A 57 -6.72 10.07 -42.59
C LEU A 57 -8.11 10.06 -41.91
N PRO A 58 -8.23 9.51 -40.68
CA PRO A 58 -9.49 9.54 -39.96
C PRO A 58 -9.82 10.96 -39.49
N GLY A 59 -11.11 11.27 -39.41
CA GLY A 59 -11.63 12.50 -38.78
C GLY A 59 -12.16 13.57 -39.74
N GLU A 60 -13.17 14.31 -39.28
CA GLU A 60 -13.81 15.41 -40.01
C GLU A 60 -13.48 16.78 -39.38
N VAL A 61 -13.33 17.80 -40.24
CA VAL A 61 -13.34 19.20 -39.79
C VAL A 61 -14.78 19.70 -39.76
N ILE A 62 -15.30 19.90 -38.55
CA ILE A 62 -16.70 20.24 -38.27
C ILE A 62 -16.80 21.73 -37.96
N GLU A 63 -17.47 22.49 -38.83
CA GLU A 63 -17.77 23.90 -38.61
C GLU A 63 -19.04 24.06 -37.76
N CYS A 64 -18.87 24.49 -36.51
CA CYS A 64 -19.99 24.75 -35.61
C CYS A 64 -20.62 26.12 -35.89
N ASP A 65 -21.95 26.19 -35.83
CA ASP A 65 -22.74 27.43 -36.00
C ASP A 65 -22.64 28.40 -34.79
N ASN A 66 -21.62 28.25 -33.94
CA ASN A 66 -21.39 29.05 -32.76
C ASN A 66 -20.76 30.40 -33.09
N THR A 67 -21.09 31.42 -32.29
CA THR A 67 -20.40 32.71 -32.35
C THR A 67 -19.61 32.91 -31.07
N ILE A 68 -18.29 32.74 -31.16
CA ILE A 68 -17.39 32.95 -30.02
C ILE A 68 -17.21 34.45 -29.79
N ALA A 69 -17.29 34.87 -28.53
CA ALA A 69 -17.07 36.26 -28.17
C ALA A 69 -15.61 36.64 -28.37
N ALA A 70 -15.35 37.70 -29.15
CA ALA A 70 -14.00 38.20 -29.34
C ALA A 70 -13.36 38.59 -27.98
N PRO A 71 -12.13 38.13 -27.71
CA PRO A 71 -11.44 38.43 -26.46
C PRO A 71 -11.09 39.94 -26.36
N PRO A 72 -10.81 40.45 -25.14
CA PRO A 72 -10.28 41.80 -24.98
C PRO A 72 -8.99 42.01 -25.81
N ALA A 73 -8.80 43.23 -26.31
CA ALA A 73 -7.68 43.52 -27.21
C ALA A 73 -6.32 43.15 -26.58
N GLY A 74 -5.58 42.28 -27.26
CA GLY A 74 -4.27 41.78 -26.82
C GLY A 74 -4.32 40.56 -25.88
N GLN A 75 -5.48 39.90 -25.76
CA GLN A 75 -5.65 38.63 -25.05
C GLN A 75 -6.07 37.53 -26.04
N VAL A 76 -5.68 36.28 -25.76
CA VAL A 76 -6.09 35.10 -26.54
C VAL A 76 -7.53 34.69 -26.20
N CYS A 77 -7.89 34.79 -24.92
CA CYS A 77 -9.19 34.37 -24.40
C CYS A 77 -9.85 35.46 -23.54
N GLY A 78 -11.18 35.51 -23.54
CA GLY A 78 -11.98 36.31 -22.61
C GLY A 78 -12.82 35.42 -21.68
N VAL A 79 -13.04 35.87 -20.44
CA VAL A 79 -13.84 35.11 -19.45
C VAL A 79 -15.16 35.82 -19.16
N THR A 80 -16.26 35.05 -19.19
CA THR A 80 -17.58 35.46 -18.69
C THR A 80 -17.92 34.60 -17.47
N PRO A 81 -17.95 35.18 -16.24
CA PRO A 81 -18.19 34.41 -15.03
C PRO A 81 -19.57 33.74 -15.00
N GLY A 82 -19.60 32.49 -14.56
CA GLY A 82 -20.80 31.65 -14.34
C GLY A 82 -20.75 30.95 -12.99
N ASP A 83 -21.14 29.68 -12.96
CA ASP A 83 -20.94 28.77 -11.82
C ASP A 83 -19.57 28.07 -11.88
N GLY A 84 -19.43 26.95 -11.15
CA GLY A 84 -18.17 26.22 -11.04
C GLY A 84 -17.76 25.46 -12.31
N ASN A 85 -18.71 25.16 -13.21
CA ASN A 85 -18.40 24.47 -14.46
C ASN A 85 -17.66 25.40 -15.42
N LEU A 86 -16.86 24.82 -16.32
CA LEU A 86 -16.05 25.57 -17.28
C LEU A 86 -16.45 25.21 -18.71
N LEU A 87 -16.97 26.18 -19.46
CA LEU A 87 -17.24 26.05 -20.90
C LEU A 87 -16.12 26.74 -21.68
N LEU A 88 -15.25 25.94 -22.30
CA LEU A 88 -14.20 26.41 -23.20
C LEU A 88 -14.74 26.51 -24.62
N GLN A 89 -14.48 27.60 -25.33
CA GLN A 89 -14.90 27.79 -26.73
C GLN A 89 -13.71 28.21 -27.60
N GLY A 90 -13.51 27.53 -28.73
CA GLY A 90 -12.38 27.79 -29.63
C GLY A 90 -12.37 26.84 -30.83
N THR A 91 -11.18 26.61 -31.41
CA THR A 91 -10.95 25.43 -32.26
C THR A 91 -10.63 24.26 -31.35
N VAL A 92 -11.48 23.23 -31.31
CA VAL A 92 -11.31 22.07 -30.41
C VAL A 92 -10.75 20.89 -31.20
N LEU A 93 -9.63 20.33 -30.72
CA LEU A 93 -9.01 19.12 -31.25
C LEU A 93 -9.50 17.93 -30.42
N ALA A 94 -10.44 17.13 -30.94
CA ALA A 94 -11.18 16.13 -30.19
C ALA A 94 -11.00 14.74 -30.82
N GLY A 95 -9.89 14.08 -30.47
CA GLY A 95 -9.51 12.82 -31.12
C GLY A 95 -9.16 13.04 -32.58
N TYR A 96 -9.81 12.32 -33.49
CA TYR A 96 -9.58 12.49 -34.92
C TYR A 96 -10.34 13.69 -35.50
N ASP A 97 -11.40 14.16 -34.86
CA ASP A 97 -12.20 15.29 -35.32
C ASP A 97 -11.65 16.66 -34.87
N THR A 98 -11.91 17.69 -35.68
CA THR A 98 -11.64 19.08 -35.33
C THR A 98 -12.92 19.91 -35.39
N TYR A 99 -13.34 20.48 -34.26
CA TYR A 99 -14.51 21.36 -34.19
C TYR A 99 -14.08 22.83 -34.27
N LEU A 100 -14.33 23.46 -35.41
CA LEU A 100 -14.16 24.90 -35.60
C LEU A 100 -15.30 25.64 -34.91
N ASN A 101 -14.97 26.61 -34.05
CA ASN A 101 -15.91 27.23 -33.12
C ASN A 101 -16.61 26.21 -32.19
N GLY A 102 -15.91 25.12 -31.86
CA GLY A 102 -16.36 24.09 -30.95
C GLY A 102 -16.33 24.51 -29.50
N GLU A 103 -16.83 23.61 -28.66
CA GLU A 103 -17.02 23.79 -27.23
C GLU A 103 -16.59 22.54 -26.45
N VAL A 104 -16.02 22.76 -25.26
CA VAL A 104 -15.71 21.71 -24.27
C VAL A 104 -16.28 22.14 -22.92
N LEU A 105 -17.08 21.30 -22.28
CA LEU A 105 -17.66 21.55 -20.97
C LEU A 105 -16.99 20.66 -19.92
N VAL A 106 -16.43 21.27 -18.89
CA VAL A 106 -15.77 20.59 -17.76
C VAL A 106 -16.58 20.81 -16.48
N GLU A 107 -16.81 19.75 -15.72
CA GLU A 107 -17.51 19.78 -14.44
C GLU A 107 -16.65 20.40 -13.34
N GLY A 108 -17.15 21.42 -12.64
CA GLY A 108 -16.42 22.05 -11.54
C GLY A 108 -16.66 21.42 -10.16
N GLY A 109 -17.67 20.56 -10.04
CA GLY A 109 -18.02 19.86 -8.81
C GLY A 109 -17.26 18.55 -8.61
N ASP A 110 -16.66 18.02 -9.68
CA ASP A 110 -15.84 16.83 -9.67
C ASP A 110 -14.41 17.16 -9.22
N PRO A 111 -13.84 16.47 -8.20
CA PRO A 111 -12.45 16.67 -7.79
C PRO A 111 -11.43 16.44 -8.91
N ASN A 112 -11.75 15.62 -9.90
CA ASN A 112 -10.92 15.35 -11.08
C ASN A 112 -11.34 16.19 -12.29
N GLY A 113 -12.39 17.00 -12.19
CA GLY A 113 -12.88 17.86 -13.27
C GLY A 113 -13.15 17.12 -14.58
N ARG A 114 -14.07 16.15 -14.57
CA ARG A 114 -14.44 15.40 -15.78
C ARG A 114 -15.06 16.29 -16.85
N ILE A 115 -14.80 15.93 -18.10
CA ILE A 115 -15.40 16.51 -19.29
C ILE A 115 -16.81 15.95 -19.42
N LEU A 116 -17.81 16.83 -19.48
CA LEU A 116 -19.22 16.50 -19.61
C LEU A 116 -19.72 16.52 -21.06
N CYS A 117 -19.01 17.24 -21.94
CA CYS A 117 -19.39 17.38 -23.34
C CYS A 117 -18.23 17.93 -24.16
N VAL A 118 -18.10 17.43 -25.38
CA VAL A 118 -17.24 17.98 -26.44
C VAL A 118 -18.05 18.04 -27.74
N GLY A 119 -18.02 19.17 -28.45
CA GLY A 119 -18.69 19.29 -29.74
C GLY A 119 -19.22 20.69 -30.03
N CYS A 120 -20.31 20.79 -30.78
CA CYS A 120 -20.85 22.07 -31.24
C CYS A 120 -21.89 22.72 -30.31
N ASP A 121 -22.45 22.02 -29.32
CA ASP A 121 -23.61 22.52 -28.56
C ASP A 121 -23.52 22.30 -27.04
N CYS A 122 -22.31 22.13 -26.51
CA CYS A 122 -22.08 21.96 -25.07
C CYS A 122 -22.60 23.14 -24.23
N GLY A 123 -22.59 24.37 -24.74
CA GLY A 123 -23.14 25.55 -24.08
C GLY A 123 -24.67 25.57 -24.04
N ALA A 124 -25.35 24.71 -24.80
CA ALA A 124 -26.80 24.56 -24.81
C ALA A 124 -27.31 23.52 -23.79
N THR A 125 -26.42 22.71 -23.21
CA THR A 125 -26.77 21.77 -22.13
C THR A 125 -27.17 22.52 -20.86
N PRO A 126 -27.98 21.91 -19.96
CA PRO A 126 -28.35 22.56 -18.70
C PRO A 126 -27.15 23.08 -17.91
N GLU A 127 -26.09 22.27 -17.82
CA GLU A 127 -24.83 22.54 -17.13
C GLU A 127 -24.01 23.61 -17.86
N GLY A 128 -24.00 23.60 -19.20
CA GLY A 128 -23.29 24.59 -20.01
C GLY A 128 -23.91 26.00 -19.96
N THR A 129 -25.24 26.11 -19.81
CA THR A 129 -25.92 27.42 -19.78
C THR A 129 -25.59 28.29 -18.56
N THR A 130 -25.09 27.68 -17.48
CA THR A 130 -24.70 28.35 -16.24
C THR A 130 -23.19 28.39 -16.01
N ALA A 131 -22.41 27.64 -16.80
CA ALA A 131 -20.97 27.54 -16.70
C ALA A 131 -20.25 28.89 -16.84
N THR A 132 -19.07 28.99 -16.23
CA THR A 132 -18.09 30.02 -16.53
C THR A 132 -17.56 29.80 -17.95
N VAL A 133 -17.67 30.82 -18.81
CA VAL A 133 -17.29 30.69 -20.22
C VAL A 133 -15.91 31.28 -20.46
N VAL A 134 -15.02 30.50 -21.06
CA VAL A 134 -13.70 30.92 -21.57
C VAL A 134 -13.78 30.92 -23.11
N ALA A 135 -13.92 32.11 -23.68
CA ALA A 135 -14.08 32.30 -25.12
C ALA A 135 -12.74 32.68 -25.75
N CYS A 136 -12.18 31.77 -26.57
CA CYS A 136 -10.91 31.92 -27.26
C CYS A 136 -11.16 31.87 -28.78
N GLU A 137 -11.64 32.98 -29.38
CA GLU A 137 -12.03 33.03 -30.81
C GLU A 137 -10.94 32.51 -31.77
N GLN A 138 -9.67 32.72 -31.46
CA GLN A 138 -8.52 32.21 -32.22
C GLN A 138 -7.71 31.15 -31.46
N GLY A 139 -8.18 30.71 -30.29
CA GLY A 139 -7.47 29.72 -29.48
C GLY A 139 -7.72 28.31 -29.99
N VAL A 140 -6.69 27.48 -29.90
CA VAL A 140 -6.76 26.04 -30.15
C VAL A 140 -6.79 25.32 -28.81
N ILE A 141 -7.83 24.54 -28.56
CA ILE A 141 -8.07 23.75 -27.35
C ILE A 141 -7.67 22.31 -27.66
N SER A 142 -6.64 21.83 -26.96
CA SER A 142 -6.05 20.50 -27.08
C SER A 142 -6.15 19.78 -25.74
N PRO A 143 -6.17 18.43 -25.70
CA PRO A 143 -5.75 17.71 -24.51
C PRO A 143 -4.41 18.26 -24.01
N GLY A 144 -4.20 18.19 -22.69
CA GLY A 144 -2.89 18.41 -22.10
C GLY A 144 -1.86 17.50 -22.76
N LEU A 145 -0.67 18.03 -23.05
CA LEU A 145 0.38 17.22 -23.65
C LEU A 145 0.93 16.22 -22.62
N ILE A 146 1.40 15.08 -23.09
CA ILE A 146 1.96 14.02 -22.25
C ILE A 146 3.40 13.79 -22.68
N ASN A 147 4.31 13.72 -21.71
CA ASN A 147 5.69 13.33 -21.95
C ASN A 147 5.93 11.88 -21.48
N PRO A 148 5.76 10.87 -22.33
CA PRO A 148 5.85 9.46 -21.97
C PRO A 148 7.27 9.01 -21.57
N HIS A 149 8.31 9.82 -21.77
CA HIS A 149 9.66 9.44 -21.42
C HIS A 149 10.57 10.65 -21.18
N ASP A 150 11.10 10.73 -19.97
CA ASP A 150 12.10 11.68 -19.50
C ASP A 150 13.02 11.01 -18.47
N HIS A 151 13.97 11.76 -17.93
CA HIS A 151 14.66 11.44 -16.68
C HIS A 151 14.55 12.65 -15.74
N ILE A 152 13.43 12.76 -15.02
CA ILE A 152 13.02 13.99 -14.33
C ILE A 152 14.08 14.54 -13.37
N THR A 153 14.82 13.65 -12.71
CA THR A 153 15.90 14.01 -11.77
C THR A 153 17.12 14.60 -12.47
N PHE A 154 17.26 14.47 -13.78
CA PHE A 154 18.37 15.01 -14.58
C PHE A 154 18.00 16.26 -15.36
N THR A 155 16.74 16.71 -15.28
CA THR A 155 16.25 17.87 -16.03
C THR A 155 16.93 19.20 -15.67
N LEU A 156 17.65 19.27 -14.56
CA LEU A 156 18.43 20.46 -14.20
C LEU A 156 19.74 20.58 -15.00
N SER A 157 20.17 19.50 -15.66
CA SER A 157 21.43 19.45 -16.38
C SER A 157 21.41 20.37 -17.60
N GLN A 158 22.54 21.04 -17.87
CA GLN A 158 22.73 21.73 -19.14
C GLN A 158 22.93 20.70 -20.26
N PRO A 159 22.49 20.97 -21.49
CA PRO A 159 22.86 20.18 -22.64
C PRO A 159 24.38 19.94 -22.72
N GLN A 160 24.78 18.70 -22.95
CA GLN A 160 26.18 18.30 -22.95
C GLN A 160 26.77 18.39 -24.35
N GLY A 161 27.83 19.20 -24.51
CA GLY A 161 28.53 19.28 -25.79
C GLY A 161 29.51 18.13 -26.00
N HIS A 162 29.16 17.15 -26.84
CA HIS A 162 30.07 16.08 -27.29
C HIS A 162 30.63 16.31 -28.72
N GLY A 163 30.39 17.49 -29.31
CA GLY A 163 31.04 17.92 -30.55
C GLY A 163 30.62 17.09 -31.77
N THR A 164 31.59 16.52 -32.49
CA THR A 164 31.34 15.65 -33.66
C THR A 164 31.34 14.17 -33.31
N GLU A 165 31.55 13.81 -32.04
CA GLU A 165 31.49 12.42 -31.59
C GLU A 165 30.04 11.94 -31.63
N ARG A 166 29.84 10.74 -32.16
CA ARG A 166 28.57 10.00 -32.18
C ARG A 166 28.86 8.58 -31.73
N PHE A 167 27.95 8.03 -30.95
CA PHE A 167 28.06 6.73 -30.31
C PHE A 167 27.37 5.67 -31.16
N ASP A 168 27.72 4.41 -30.95
CA ASP A 168 27.13 3.29 -31.67
C ASP A 168 26.20 2.45 -30.75
N HIS A 169 26.39 2.54 -29.44
CA HIS A 169 25.55 1.94 -28.41
C HIS A 169 25.46 2.83 -27.16
N ARG A 170 24.35 2.75 -26.41
CA ARG A 170 24.17 3.50 -25.15
C ARG A 170 25.27 3.33 -24.09
N HIS A 171 26.05 2.25 -24.17
CA HIS A 171 27.14 1.98 -23.23
C HIS A 171 28.44 2.70 -23.62
N ASP A 172 28.55 3.18 -24.85
CA ASP A 172 29.71 3.92 -25.32
C ASP A 172 29.81 5.26 -24.59
N TRP A 173 28.71 6.02 -24.54
CA TRP A 173 28.66 7.29 -23.83
C TRP A 173 28.53 7.13 -22.31
N ARG A 174 27.90 6.06 -21.84
CA ARG A 174 27.72 5.81 -20.40
C ARG A 174 28.99 5.30 -19.72
N CYS A 175 29.77 4.49 -20.42
CA CYS A 175 30.87 3.73 -19.83
C CYS A 175 32.20 3.92 -20.57
N GLY A 176 32.24 4.72 -21.65
CA GLY A 176 33.43 4.96 -22.45
C GLY A 176 33.91 3.70 -23.18
N LEU A 177 32.98 2.86 -23.64
CA LEU A 177 33.29 1.65 -24.39
C LEU A 177 33.68 1.95 -25.84
N ASP A 178 34.27 0.96 -26.51
CA ASP A 178 34.67 1.01 -27.92
C ASP A 178 35.52 2.22 -28.37
N GLY A 179 36.20 2.86 -27.41
CA GLY A 179 37.08 4.00 -27.65
C GLY A 179 36.39 5.36 -27.59
N HIS A 180 35.12 5.38 -27.19
CA HIS A 180 34.30 6.56 -27.00
C HIS A 180 34.54 7.26 -25.66
N THR A 181 34.15 8.53 -25.61
CA THR A 181 34.20 9.35 -24.40
C THR A 181 33.05 9.00 -23.47
N ASP A 182 33.37 8.58 -22.24
CA ASP A 182 32.42 8.56 -21.12
C ASP A 182 31.98 9.99 -20.80
N LEU A 183 30.68 10.27 -20.95
CA LEU A 183 30.08 11.59 -20.66
C LEU A 183 30.00 11.86 -19.15
N GLY A 184 30.23 10.86 -18.31
CA GLY A 184 30.21 10.93 -16.86
C GLY A 184 28.81 11.22 -16.37
N THR A 185 27.96 10.20 -16.29
CA THR A 185 26.49 10.27 -16.09
C THR A 185 25.99 10.82 -14.74
N PHE A 186 26.73 11.70 -14.05
CA PHE A 186 26.46 12.08 -12.66
C PHE A 186 26.59 13.58 -12.24
N PRO A 187 27.03 14.57 -13.04
CA PRO A 187 26.83 15.96 -12.66
C PRO A 187 25.41 16.40 -13.04
N GLY A 188 24.57 16.72 -12.05
CA GLY A 188 23.30 17.40 -12.28
C GLY A 188 22.03 16.64 -11.87
N SER A 189 22.14 15.40 -11.36
CA SER A 189 20.97 14.73 -10.79
C SER A 189 20.51 15.42 -9.51
N ASP A 190 19.26 15.85 -9.46
CA ASP A 190 18.61 16.44 -8.30
C ASP A 190 17.25 15.76 -8.08
N SER A 191 17.21 14.88 -7.08
CA SER A 191 16.00 14.21 -6.63
C SER A 191 15.31 14.94 -5.47
N SER A 192 15.73 16.17 -5.16
CA SER A 192 14.98 17.02 -4.23
C SER A 192 13.60 17.35 -4.79
N ARG A 193 12.65 17.64 -3.89
CA ARG A 193 11.31 18.07 -4.29
C ARG A 193 11.36 19.31 -5.17
N GLU A 194 12.21 20.28 -4.84
CA GLU A 194 12.41 21.48 -5.64
C GLU A 194 13.00 21.16 -7.02
N GLY A 195 13.94 20.23 -7.12
CA GLY A 195 14.52 19.77 -8.40
C GLY A 195 13.49 19.14 -9.33
N VAL A 196 12.68 18.20 -8.81
CA VAL A 196 11.58 17.56 -9.55
C VAL A 196 10.54 18.59 -10.00
N LEU A 197 10.05 19.43 -9.08
CA LEU A 197 9.08 20.50 -9.40
C LEU A 197 9.64 21.49 -10.43
N TYR A 198 10.94 21.76 -10.43
CA TYR A 198 11.56 22.63 -11.42
C TYR A 198 11.53 22.01 -12.82
N GLY A 199 11.83 20.71 -12.93
CA GLY A 199 11.71 19.96 -14.19
C GLY A 199 10.27 19.93 -14.70
N GLU A 200 9.32 19.65 -13.80
CA GLU A 200 7.88 19.65 -14.09
C GLU A 200 7.37 21.02 -14.54
N LEU A 201 7.80 22.11 -13.89
CA LEU A 201 7.45 23.47 -14.31
C LEU A 201 7.85 23.73 -15.77
N ARG A 202 8.98 23.18 -16.23
CA ARG A 202 9.43 23.34 -17.62
C ARG A 202 8.49 22.62 -18.61
N MET A 203 7.99 21.46 -18.24
CA MET A 203 7.01 20.69 -19.02
C MET A 203 5.64 21.38 -19.02
N LEU A 204 5.20 21.85 -17.86
CA LEU A 204 3.95 22.60 -17.68
C LEU A 204 3.94 23.89 -18.52
N LEU A 205 5.07 24.61 -18.58
CA LEU A 205 5.24 25.77 -19.46
C LEU A 205 5.12 25.42 -20.96
N GLY A 206 5.37 24.16 -21.32
CA GLY A 206 5.15 23.61 -22.65
C GLY A 206 3.71 23.13 -22.91
N GLY A 207 2.80 23.22 -21.92
CA GLY A 207 1.44 22.71 -22.06
C GLY A 207 1.28 21.22 -21.72
N ALA A 208 2.28 20.60 -21.08
CA ALA A 208 2.15 19.23 -20.60
C ALA A 208 1.44 19.16 -19.24
N THR A 209 0.64 18.11 -19.04
CA THR A 209 -0.06 17.81 -17.78
C THR A 209 0.40 16.51 -17.14
N SER A 210 1.07 15.64 -17.89
CA SER A 210 1.54 14.32 -17.43
C SER A 210 2.94 14.01 -17.95
N ILE A 211 3.68 13.18 -17.21
CA ILE A 211 5.04 12.75 -17.50
C ILE A 211 5.32 11.35 -16.95
N SER A 212 6.24 10.64 -17.59
CA SER A 212 6.88 9.43 -17.07
C SER A 212 8.40 9.55 -17.17
N GLY A 213 9.14 9.02 -16.20
CA GLY A 213 10.60 9.14 -16.18
C GLY A 213 11.23 9.40 -14.83
N SER A 214 10.60 8.92 -13.76
CA SER A 214 10.99 9.18 -12.37
C SER A 214 12.16 8.29 -11.92
N VAL A 215 13.34 8.51 -12.50
CA VAL A 215 14.54 7.77 -12.11
C VAL A 215 14.92 8.06 -10.65
N GLY A 216 14.88 7.03 -9.79
CA GLY A 216 15.58 7.05 -8.49
C GLY A 216 14.74 7.13 -7.21
N GLY A 217 13.44 6.81 -7.25
CA GLY A 217 12.63 6.65 -6.03
C GLY A 217 12.34 7.95 -5.26
N SER A 218 12.29 9.10 -5.94
CA SER A 218 11.84 10.34 -5.30
C SER A 218 10.33 10.28 -5.03
N ASN A 219 9.94 10.32 -3.75
CA ASN A 219 8.54 10.34 -3.30
C ASN A 219 7.96 11.77 -3.26
N ALA A 220 8.36 12.63 -4.21
CA ALA A 220 7.91 14.01 -4.24
C ALA A 220 6.63 14.11 -5.07
N THR A 221 5.54 14.56 -4.46
CA THR A 221 4.33 14.97 -5.18
C THR A 221 4.65 16.15 -6.10
N GLY A 222 4.15 16.07 -7.34
CA GLY A 222 4.49 16.96 -8.44
C GLY A 222 3.33 17.80 -8.98
N LEU A 223 3.65 18.70 -9.92
CA LEU A 223 2.71 19.56 -10.67
C LEU A 223 2.13 18.86 -11.91
N LEU A 224 2.86 17.91 -12.47
CA LEU A 224 2.38 17.03 -13.53
C LEU A 224 1.95 15.69 -12.92
N ARG A 225 1.10 14.96 -13.64
CA ARG A 225 0.81 13.57 -13.31
C ARG A 225 2.02 12.71 -13.58
N ASN A 226 2.42 11.92 -12.59
CA ASN A 226 3.57 11.04 -12.71
C ASN A 226 3.08 9.61 -12.97
N LEU A 227 3.10 9.20 -14.24
CA LEU A 227 2.41 7.97 -14.67
C LEU A 227 3.24 6.71 -14.38
N ASP A 228 4.55 6.83 -14.13
CA ASP A 228 5.40 5.71 -13.67
C ASP A 228 5.37 5.51 -12.14
N ARG A 229 4.32 6.03 -11.49
CA ARG A 229 4.10 5.98 -10.05
C ARG A 229 2.60 5.93 -9.73
N ALA A 230 2.07 4.73 -9.46
CA ALA A 230 0.66 4.54 -9.07
C ALA A 230 0.21 5.41 -7.86
N ASP A 231 1.13 5.82 -6.98
CA ASP A 231 0.85 6.70 -5.84
C ASP A 231 0.83 8.21 -6.16
N LEU A 232 1.24 8.61 -7.37
CA LEU A 232 1.45 9.98 -7.83
C LEU A 232 0.78 10.24 -9.19
N THR A 233 -0.41 9.69 -9.42
CA THR A 233 -1.20 9.91 -10.66
C THR A 233 -2.20 11.07 -10.55
N GLU A 234 -2.27 11.69 -9.37
CA GLU A 234 -3.14 12.83 -9.02
C GLU A 234 -4.62 12.65 -9.42
N GLY A 235 -5.14 11.44 -9.23
CA GLY A 235 -6.56 11.13 -9.41
C GLY A 235 -6.90 10.27 -10.62
N LEU A 236 -5.90 9.77 -11.35
CA LEU A 236 -6.10 8.67 -12.30
C LEU A 236 -6.19 7.33 -11.54
N ALA A 237 -7.11 6.48 -11.96
CA ALA A 237 -7.25 5.12 -11.46
C ALA A 237 -6.55 4.13 -12.41
N GLY A 238 -5.99 3.04 -11.89
CA GLY A 238 -5.49 1.93 -12.72
C GLY A 238 -4.15 2.13 -13.41
N VAL A 239 -3.65 3.37 -13.52
CA VAL A 239 -2.39 3.67 -14.22
C VAL A 239 -1.16 3.28 -13.38
N ASP A 240 -0.32 2.39 -13.91
CA ASP A 240 0.98 2.02 -13.33
C ASP A 240 2.00 1.64 -14.42
N VAL A 241 2.87 2.59 -14.78
CA VAL A 241 3.91 2.35 -15.79
C VAL A 241 5.17 1.79 -15.14
N ASN A 242 5.51 0.56 -15.46
CA ASN A 242 6.74 -0.10 -15.05
C ASN A 242 7.92 0.36 -15.92
N TYR A 243 8.52 1.48 -15.51
CA TYR A 243 9.64 2.14 -16.18
C TYR A 243 10.99 1.40 -15.95
N ARG A 244 11.60 0.86 -17.00
CA ARG A 244 12.84 0.05 -16.90
C ARG A 244 14.02 0.64 -17.68
N THR A 245 14.98 1.21 -16.96
CA THR A 245 16.25 1.66 -17.56
C THR A 245 17.20 0.50 -17.90
N PHE A 246 17.22 -0.56 -17.07
CA PHE A 246 18.14 -1.71 -17.21
C PHE A 246 17.38 -3.05 -17.19
N PRO A 247 16.49 -3.31 -18.16
CA PRO A 247 15.68 -4.53 -18.19
C PRO A 247 16.51 -5.82 -18.36
N LEU A 248 17.77 -5.68 -18.77
CA LEU A 248 18.74 -6.77 -18.97
C LEU A 248 19.82 -6.81 -17.87
N GLY A 249 19.64 -6.09 -16.76
CA GLY A 249 20.61 -6.08 -15.65
C GLY A 249 22.02 -5.61 -16.04
N ASP A 250 22.15 -4.96 -17.19
CA ASP A 250 23.36 -4.55 -17.88
C ASP A 250 23.89 -3.18 -17.40
N SER A 251 23.51 -2.78 -16.19
CA SER A 251 24.03 -1.58 -15.50
C SER A 251 25.56 -1.63 -15.34
N ASP A 252 26.17 -2.82 -15.39
CA ASP A 252 27.61 -3.04 -15.40
C ASP A 252 28.27 -2.86 -16.79
N CYS A 253 27.50 -2.36 -17.76
CA CYS A 253 27.90 -2.10 -19.13
C CYS A 253 28.15 -3.36 -19.97
N THR A 254 27.41 -4.45 -19.69
CA THR A 254 27.47 -5.68 -20.48
C THR A 254 26.91 -5.49 -21.90
N LEU A 255 27.71 -5.80 -22.92
CA LEU A 255 27.32 -5.79 -24.34
C LEU A 255 27.38 -7.20 -24.94
N LEU A 256 26.31 -7.67 -25.57
CA LEU A 256 26.22 -8.98 -26.22
C LEU A 256 25.60 -8.84 -27.62
N GLU A 257 26.24 -9.40 -28.64
CA GLU A 257 25.76 -9.30 -30.04
C GLU A 257 24.85 -10.45 -30.49
N MET A 258 24.81 -11.59 -29.76
CA MET A 258 24.13 -12.81 -30.24
C MET A 258 23.57 -13.72 -29.14
N THR A 259 23.85 -13.48 -27.86
CA THR A 259 23.41 -14.35 -26.75
C THR A 259 22.60 -13.56 -25.74
N CYS A 260 21.71 -14.24 -25.03
CA CYS A 260 20.94 -13.67 -23.92
C CYS A 260 21.56 -14.03 -22.57
N GLU A 261 22.90 -14.11 -22.50
CA GLU A 261 23.64 -14.37 -21.26
C GLU A 261 23.87 -13.07 -20.47
N TYR A 262 22.86 -12.20 -20.42
CA TYR A 262 22.88 -10.97 -19.63
C TYR A 262 22.88 -11.28 -18.12
N PRO A 263 23.36 -10.35 -17.26
CA PRO A 263 23.41 -10.57 -15.81
C PRO A 263 22.05 -10.90 -15.19
N PHE A 264 20.98 -10.32 -15.74
CA PHE A 264 19.60 -10.55 -15.36
C PHE A 264 18.70 -10.23 -16.57
N ILE A 265 17.54 -10.85 -16.69
CA ILE A 265 16.55 -10.48 -17.70
C ILE A 265 15.22 -10.38 -16.97
N ASP A 266 14.50 -9.28 -17.19
CA ASP A 266 13.14 -9.10 -16.69
C ASP A 266 12.24 -10.30 -17.05
N GLY A 267 11.33 -10.66 -16.16
CA GLY A 267 10.39 -11.76 -16.39
C GLY A 267 9.00 -11.28 -16.75
N SER A 268 8.13 -12.19 -17.20
CA SER A 268 6.74 -11.90 -17.59
C SER A 268 5.85 -11.34 -16.48
N PHE A 269 6.32 -11.35 -15.22
CA PHE A 269 5.64 -10.63 -14.13
C PHE A 269 5.57 -9.11 -14.37
N ASN A 270 6.49 -8.53 -15.15
CA ASN A 270 6.43 -7.11 -15.50
C ASN A 270 5.29 -6.78 -16.47
N LEU A 271 4.69 -7.78 -17.13
CA LEU A 271 3.49 -7.59 -17.96
C LEU A 271 2.20 -7.64 -17.15
N GLN A 272 2.28 -7.82 -15.82
CA GLN A 272 1.12 -7.73 -14.91
C GLN A 272 0.81 -6.29 -14.52
N ASP A 273 1.77 -5.38 -14.68
CA ASP A 273 1.56 -3.95 -14.56
C ASP A 273 0.82 -3.42 -15.80
N ASP A 274 0.27 -2.20 -15.70
CA ASP A 274 -0.54 -1.62 -16.76
C ASP A 274 0.28 -1.42 -18.04
N ILE A 275 1.52 -0.90 -17.92
CA ILE A 275 2.49 -0.81 -19.04
C ILE A 275 3.89 -1.27 -18.60
N TYR A 276 4.54 -2.08 -19.43
CA TYR A 276 5.97 -2.37 -19.36
C TYR A 276 6.76 -1.44 -20.30
N MET A 277 7.66 -0.61 -19.76
CA MET A 277 8.35 0.41 -20.55
C MET A 277 9.90 0.31 -20.49
N PRO A 278 10.52 -0.56 -21.31
CA PRO A 278 11.96 -0.80 -21.32
C PRO A 278 12.77 0.14 -22.23
N HIS A 279 13.99 0.51 -21.78
CA HIS A 279 15.04 1.04 -22.65
C HIS A 279 15.83 -0.11 -23.27
N ILE A 280 15.62 -0.35 -24.56
CA ILE A 280 16.29 -1.39 -25.35
C ILE A 280 16.48 -0.93 -26.79
N ALA A 281 17.41 -1.57 -27.50
CA ALA A 281 17.77 -1.19 -28.87
C ALA A 281 18.19 0.29 -28.98
N GLU A 282 18.79 0.82 -27.92
CA GLU A 282 19.27 2.19 -27.86
C GLU A 282 20.70 2.26 -28.43
N GLY A 283 20.77 2.33 -29.76
CA GLY A 283 22.01 2.31 -30.52
C GLY A 283 21.80 1.73 -31.92
N ILE A 284 22.89 1.54 -32.65
CA ILE A 284 22.89 1.20 -34.08
C ILE A 284 23.72 -0.04 -34.40
N THR A 285 23.96 -0.88 -33.39
CA THR A 285 24.81 -2.08 -33.49
C THR A 285 23.99 -3.35 -33.37
N LEU A 286 24.61 -4.48 -33.72
CA LEU A 286 24.05 -5.81 -33.41
C LEU A 286 23.84 -6.03 -31.92
N ALA A 287 24.66 -5.41 -31.05
CA ALA A 287 24.46 -5.49 -29.60
C ALA A 287 23.16 -4.81 -29.17
N ALA A 288 22.86 -3.62 -29.72
CA ALA A 288 21.59 -2.93 -29.47
C ALA A 288 20.40 -3.78 -29.97
N ASN A 289 20.49 -4.33 -31.19
CA ASN A 289 19.45 -5.22 -31.73
C ASN A 289 19.21 -6.47 -30.86
N ASN A 290 20.29 -7.04 -30.31
CA ASN A 290 20.22 -8.23 -29.47
C ASN A 290 19.50 -7.97 -28.13
N GLU A 291 19.48 -6.73 -27.63
CA GLU A 291 18.69 -6.37 -26.45
C GLU A 291 17.20 -6.67 -26.68
N PHE A 292 16.64 -6.24 -27.83
CA PHE A 292 15.27 -6.56 -28.21
C PHE A 292 15.07 -8.06 -28.43
N ALA A 293 15.97 -8.71 -29.18
CA ALA A 293 15.86 -10.14 -29.45
C ALA A 293 15.74 -10.97 -28.15
N CYS A 294 16.47 -10.58 -27.10
CA CYS A 294 16.43 -11.25 -25.80
C CYS A 294 15.17 -10.97 -24.96
N LEU A 295 14.41 -9.94 -25.31
CA LEU A 295 13.09 -9.65 -24.72
C LEU A 295 11.93 -10.06 -25.64
N SER A 296 12.20 -10.56 -26.85
CA SER A 296 11.21 -11.05 -27.81
C SER A 296 11.30 -12.58 -28.01
N GLY A 297 11.72 -13.31 -26.98
CA GLY A 297 11.71 -14.78 -26.98
C GLY A 297 12.89 -15.49 -27.66
N ALA A 298 14.02 -14.82 -27.91
CA ALA A 298 15.22 -15.51 -28.41
C ALA A 298 15.73 -16.60 -27.43
N PRO A 299 16.46 -17.64 -27.91
CA PRO A 299 16.94 -18.71 -27.04
C PRO A 299 17.78 -18.23 -25.84
N GLY A 300 17.24 -18.40 -24.64
CA GLY A 300 17.86 -17.97 -23.39
C GLY A 300 17.41 -16.58 -22.90
N GLY A 301 16.56 -15.91 -23.66
CA GLY A 301 15.84 -14.70 -23.27
C GLY A 301 14.43 -14.99 -22.77
N GLU A 302 13.66 -13.92 -22.59
CA GLU A 302 12.25 -13.92 -22.19
C GLU A 302 11.41 -13.28 -23.30
N ASP A 303 10.10 -13.51 -23.27
CA ASP A 303 9.16 -12.93 -24.23
C ASP A 303 8.27 -11.91 -23.50
N LEU A 304 8.63 -10.64 -23.64
CA LEU A 304 8.05 -9.48 -22.97
C LEU A 304 7.53 -8.44 -23.97
N VAL A 305 7.35 -8.80 -25.23
CA VAL A 305 6.73 -7.92 -26.23
C VAL A 305 5.26 -8.26 -26.30
N ALA A 306 4.41 -7.39 -25.78
CA ALA A 306 2.97 -7.56 -25.70
C ALA A 306 2.24 -6.21 -25.93
N GLY A 307 0.91 -6.23 -25.96
CA GLY A 307 0.08 -5.04 -26.19
C GLY A 307 0.29 -3.93 -25.16
N ASN A 308 0.73 -4.28 -23.96
CA ASN A 308 1.11 -3.35 -22.91
C ASN A 308 2.62 -3.07 -22.84
N THR A 309 3.36 -3.23 -23.94
CA THR A 309 4.81 -2.93 -24.00
C THR A 309 5.09 -1.66 -24.80
N SER A 310 5.83 -0.72 -24.20
CA SER A 310 6.25 0.53 -24.83
C SER A 310 7.78 0.61 -24.88
N VAL A 311 8.38 0.41 -26.04
CA VAL A 311 9.85 0.41 -26.20
C VAL A 311 10.37 1.83 -26.32
N ILE A 312 11.31 2.22 -25.45
CA ILE A 312 11.95 3.54 -25.51
C ILE A 312 13.13 3.50 -26.51
N HIS A 313 13.24 4.55 -27.33
CA HIS A 313 14.24 4.76 -28.39
C HIS A 313 14.11 3.87 -29.63
N GLY A 314 14.24 2.54 -29.48
CA GLY A 314 14.01 1.57 -30.57
C GLY A 314 14.85 1.76 -31.84
N ILE A 315 16.09 2.26 -31.75
CA ILE A 315 16.92 2.64 -32.91
C ILE A 315 17.48 1.41 -33.62
N GLY A 316 17.98 0.44 -32.85
CA GLY A 316 18.71 -0.74 -33.32
C GLY A 316 17.79 -1.86 -33.82
N MET A 317 16.65 -1.50 -34.40
CA MET A 317 15.58 -2.41 -34.80
C MET A 317 15.62 -2.68 -36.31
N ARG A 318 15.30 -3.91 -36.72
CA ARG A 318 15.13 -4.29 -38.12
C ARG A 318 13.65 -4.45 -38.44
N PRO A 319 13.24 -4.44 -39.73
CA PRO A 319 11.84 -4.61 -40.10
C PRO A 319 11.15 -5.84 -39.48
N ILE A 320 11.86 -6.97 -39.33
CA ILE A 320 11.29 -8.17 -38.68
C ILE A 320 11.05 -7.99 -37.17
N ASP A 321 11.86 -7.18 -36.50
CA ASP A 321 11.72 -6.91 -35.07
C ASP A 321 10.55 -5.94 -34.84
N ILE A 322 10.39 -4.96 -35.75
CA ILE A 322 9.28 -4.01 -35.78
C ILE A 322 7.95 -4.71 -36.10
N ASP A 323 7.94 -5.68 -37.01
CA ASP A 323 6.76 -6.50 -37.32
C ASP A 323 6.27 -7.32 -36.12
N ILE A 324 7.19 -7.82 -35.27
CA ILE A 324 6.83 -8.44 -34.00
C ILE A 324 6.10 -7.42 -33.10
N MET A 325 6.63 -6.20 -32.96
CA MET A 325 5.97 -5.16 -32.17
C MET A 325 4.56 -4.85 -32.71
N GLY A 326 4.42 -4.67 -34.02
CA GLY A 326 3.14 -4.37 -34.65
C GLY A 326 2.11 -5.49 -34.46
N GLN A 327 2.53 -6.75 -34.57
CA GLN A 327 1.65 -7.91 -34.38
C GLN A 327 1.20 -8.09 -32.93
N GLU A 328 2.07 -7.78 -31.96
CA GLU A 328 1.76 -7.90 -30.54
C GLU A 328 1.08 -6.64 -29.97
N GLY A 329 0.96 -5.57 -30.75
CA GLY A 329 0.36 -4.29 -30.32
C GLY A 329 1.28 -3.42 -29.47
N ALA A 330 2.58 -3.74 -29.40
CA ALA A 330 3.58 -2.97 -28.67
C ALA A 330 3.85 -1.62 -29.35
N MET A 331 4.22 -0.62 -28.57
CA MET A 331 4.42 0.76 -29.01
C MET A 331 5.89 1.20 -29.00
N LEU A 332 6.20 2.25 -29.74
CA LEU A 332 7.49 2.95 -29.70
C LEU A 332 7.34 4.29 -29.00
N VAL A 333 8.20 4.58 -28.01
CA VAL A 333 8.41 5.93 -27.47
C VAL A 333 9.67 6.51 -28.10
N TRP A 334 9.47 7.43 -29.04
CA TRP A 334 10.49 8.02 -29.89
C TRP A 334 11.02 9.33 -29.31
N SER A 335 12.34 9.43 -29.16
CA SER A 335 13.04 10.63 -28.67
C SER A 335 14.01 11.16 -29.73
N PRO A 336 13.52 11.76 -30.84
CA PRO A 336 14.35 12.07 -31.99
C PRO A 336 15.56 12.93 -31.66
N ARG A 337 15.39 13.93 -30.80
CA ARG A 337 16.48 14.86 -30.51
C ARG A 337 17.63 14.16 -29.79
N SER A 338 17.31 13.38 -28.76
CA SER A 338 18.32 12.63 -28.02
C SER A 338 18.99 11.57 -28.90
N ASN A 339 18.20 10.87 -29.72
CA ASN A 339 18.72 9.90 -30.66
C ASN A 339 19.74 10.52 -31.63
N VAL A 340 19.35 11.62 -32.29
CA VAL A 340 20.20 12.32 -33.25
C VAL A 340 21.45 12.91 -32.61
N ASP A 341 21.33 13.45 -31.40
CA ASP A 341 22.48 14.01 -30.70
C ASP A 341 23.49 12.91 -30.34
N LEU A 342 23.04 11.82 -29.70
CA LEU A 342 23.91 10.74 -29.25
C LEU A 342 24.45 9.88 -30.41
N TYR A 343 23.56 9.39 -31.29
CA TYR A 343 23.89 8.38 -32.29
C TYR A 343 24.07 8.97 -33.70
N GLY A 344 23.67 10.22 -33.92
CA GLY A 344 23.77 10.90 -35.20
C GLY A 344 22.63 10.53 -36.16
N ILE A 345 21.80 9.57 -35.78
CA ILE A 345 20.64 9.04 -36.50
C ILE A 345 19.52 8.76 -35.48
N THR A 346 18.33 8.40 -35.94
CA THR A 346 17.21 7.99 -35.08
C THR A 346 16.56 6.70 -35.60
N ALA A 347 15.60 6.14 -34.84
CA ALA A 347 14.77 5.02 -35.26
C ALA A 347 14.09 5.25 -36.63
N ASP A 348 13.94 4.17 -37.38
CA ASP A 348 13.35 4.12 -38.73
C ASP A 348 11.81 4.26 -38.67
N ILE A 349 11.31 5.39 -38.18
CA ILE A 349 9.89 5.57 -37.78
C ILE A 349 8.85 5.40 -38.90
N THR A 350 9.23 5.55 -40.17
CA THR A 350 8.33 5.24 -41.29
C THR A 350 8.13 3.73 -41.44
N THR A 351 9.16 2.92 -41.19
CA THR A 351 9.07 1.45 -41.12
C THR A 351 8.15 1.03 -39.97
N TYR A 352 8.27 1.67 -38.80
CA TYR A 352 7.36 1.45 -37.67
C TYR A 352 5.90 1.72 -38.04
N LYS A 353 5.62 2.89 -38.64
CA LYS A 353 4.29 3.25 -39.13
C LYS A 353 3.77 2.21 -40.14
N ASN A 354 4.56 1.84 -41.14
CA ASN A 354 4.14 0.92 -42.21
C ASN A 354 3.91 -0.51 -41.73
N LEU A 355 4.49 -0.90 -40.59
CA LEU A 355 4.29 -2.20 -39.95
C LEU A 355 3.28 -2.16 -38.80
N GLY A 356 2.55 -1.04 -38.63
CA GLY A 356 1.43 -0.96 -37.69
C GLY A 356 1.80 -0.59 -36.26
N VAL A 357 3.04 -0.16 -35.99
CA VAL A 357 3.45 0.27 -34.65
C VAL A 357 3.02 1.72 -34.41
N ARG A 358 2.23 1.94 -33.35
CA ARG A 358 1.88 3.28 -32.87
C ARG A 358 3.08 3.93 -32.18
N ILE A 359 3.26 5.23 -32.38
CA ILE A 359 4.45 5.98 -31.96
C ILE A 359 4.02 7.09 -31.00
N ALA A 360 4.68 7.19 -29.84
CA ALA A 360 4.59 8.30 -28.90
C ALA A 360 5.91 9.08 -28.87
N LEU A 361 5.89 10.33 -28.39
CA LEU A 361 7.04 11.23 -28.43
C LEU A 361 7.56 11.58 -27.03
N GLY A 362 8.79 11.17 -26.71
CA GLY A 362 9.45 11.46 -25.42
C GLY A 362 10.57 12.49 -25.55
N THR A 363 10.77 13.32 -24.53
CA THR A 363 11.85 14.33 -24.55
C THR A 363 13.21 13.79 -24.15
N ASP A 364 13.25 12.70 -23.38
CA ASP A 364 14.45 12.16 -22.74
C ASP A 364 15.13 13.20 -21.82
N TRP A 365 16.33 12.94 -21.33
CA TRP A 365 17.08 13.83 -20.44
C TRP A 365 17.68 15.04 -21.16
N THR A 366 17.70 16.18 -20.48
CA THR A 366 18.22 17.46 -21.02
C THR A 366 19.69 17.47 -21.48
N ALA A 367 20.48 16.42 -21.20
CA ALA A 367 21.84 16.32 -21.67
C ALA A 367 21.94 16.18 -23.20
N SER A 368 21.00 15.45 -23.82
CA SER A 368 20.91 15.23 -25.26
C SER A 368 19.49 15.41 -25.82
N GLY A 369 18.48 15.45 -24.95
CA GLY A 369 17.06 15.58 -25.30
C GLY A 369 16.53 17.00 -25.36
N SER A 370 15.22 17.12 -25.51
CA SER A 370 14.53 18.42 -25.54
C SER A 370 14.28 18.97 -24.14
N MET A 371 14.16 20.29 -24.07
CA MET A 371 13.80 20.94 -22.81
C MET A 371 12.33 20.68 -22.42
N ASN A 372 11.42 20.54 -23.39
CA ASN A 372 10.01 20.23 -23.15
C ASN A 372 9.35 19.64 -24.40
N VAL A 373 8.11 19.15 -24.26
CA VAL A 373 7.36 18.46 -25.32
C VAL A 373 7.20 19.31 -26.59
N LEU A 374 7.00 20.63 -26.48
CA LEU A 374 6.91 21.51 -27.67
C LEU A 374 8.21 21.57 -28.47
N ARG A 375 9.36 21.48 -27.79
CA ARG A 375 10.67 21.43 -28.47
C ARG A 375 10.93 20.08 -29.12
N GLU A 376 10.40 18.99 -28.55
CA GLU A 376 10.47 17.67 -29.17
C GLU A 376 9.51 17.56 -30.36
N LEU A 377 8.28 18.06 -30.25
CA LEU A 377 7.31 18.10 -31.37
C LEU A 377 7.86 18.83 -32.59
N ARG A 378 8.56 19.95 -32.37
CA ARG A 378 9.24 20.66 -33.46
C ARG A 378 10.44 19.91 -34.01
N CYS A 379 11.15 19.17 -33.17
CA CYS A 379 12.23 18.29 -33.62
C CYS A 379 11.65 17.23 -34.58
N ALA A 380 10.58 16.55 -34.15
CA ALA A 380 9.88 15.55 -34.93
C ALA A 380 9.31 16.12 -36.25
N ASP A 381 8.61 17.26 -36.22
CA ASP A 381 8.08 17.92 -37.42
C ASP A 381 9.19 18.36 -38.38
N ASP A 382 10.24 18.99 -37.87
CA ASP A 382 11.37 19.43 -38.71
C ASP A 382 12.10 18.26 -39.35
N PHE A 383 12.27 17.17 -38.59
CA PHE A 383 12.83 15.92 -39.10
C PHE A 383 11.92 15.29 -40.16
N ASN A 384 10.62 15.22 -39.90
CA ASN A 384 9.61 14.72 -40.82
C ASN A 384 9.62 15.47 -42.17
N GLN A 385 9.65 16.80 -42.12
CA GLN A 385 9.62 17.64 -43.33
C GLN A 385 10.92 17.59 -44.14
N ARG A 386 12.09 17.47 -43.48
CA ARG A 386 13.39 17.52 -44.16
C ARG A 386 13.93 16.17 -44.55
N HIS A 387 13.66 15.14 -43.75
CA HIS A 387 14.33 13.86 -43.84
C HIS A 387 13.36 12.70 -44.10
N LEU A 388 12.05 12.86 -43.92
CA LEU A 388 11.08 11.76 -44.13
C LEU A 388 10.08 12.03 -45.27
N GLY A 389 10.32 13.05 -46.08
CA GLY A 389 9.42 13.41 -47.18
C GLY A 389 8.02 13.84 -46.73
N GLY A 390 7.84 14.23 -45.47
CA GLY A 390 6.53 14.58 -44.91
C GLY A 390 5.63 13.36 -44.65
N ALA A 391 6.21 12.21 -44.28
CA ALA A 391 5.50 10.96 -44.01
C ALA A 391 4.43 11.03 -42.90
N PHE A 392 4.50 12.02 -42.02
CA PHE A 392 3.53 12.24 -40.94
C PHE A 392 2.77 13.56 -41.12
N SER A 393 1.46 13.50 -40.96
CA SER A 393 0.57 14.66 -40.93
C SER A 393 0.63 15.39 -39.59
N ASP A 394 0.06 16.60 -39.54
CA ASP A 394 -0.05 17.38 -38.29
C ASP A 394 -0.89 16.65 -37.23
N LEU A 395 -1.92 15.90 -37.65
CA LEU A 395 -2.75 15.08 -36.75
C LEU A 395 -1.88 14.00 -36.10
N GLU A 396 -1.13 13.23 -36.90
CA GLU A 396 -0.26 12.16 -36.40
C GLU A 396 0.80 12.69 -35.44
N LEU A 397 1.50 13.78 -35.80
CA LEU A 397 2.50 14.39 -34.93
C LEU A 397 1.90 14.86 -33.60
N TRP A 398 0.67 15.42 -33.63
CA TRP A 398 -0.02 15.81 -32.41
C TRP A 398 -0.44 14.60 -31.56
N LEU A 399 -0.98 13.54 -32.17
CA LEU A 399 -1.35 12.29 -31.49
C LEU A 399 -0.16 11.65 -30.76
N MET A 400 1.06 11.72 -31.32
CA MET A 400 2.28 11.25 -30.66
C MET A 400 2.54 11.92 -29.29
N SER A 401 1.94 13.08 -29.03
CA SER A 401 2.08 13.85 -27.78
C SER A 401 0.80 13.96 -26.94
N THR A 402 -0.29 13.35 -27.40
CA THR A 402 -1.61 13.36 -26.74
C THR A 402 -2.13 11.93 -26.59
N TYR A 403 -2.92 11.45 -27.55
CA TYR A 403 -3.59 10.17 -27.46
C TYR A 403 -2.62 8.98 -27.47
N TRP A 404 -1.73 8.87 -28.45
CA TRP A 404 -0.76 7.77 -28.48
C TRP A 404 0.25 7.86 -27.35
N ALA A 405 0.53 9.06 -26.85
CA ALA A 405 1.26 9.21 -25.61
C ALA A 405 0.48 8.63 -24.42
N ALA A 406 -0.83 8.86 -24.30
CA ALA A 406 -1.65 8.25 -23.25
C ALA A 406 -1.72 6.71 -23.38
N VAL A 407 -1.93 6.17 -24.59
CA VAL A 407 -1.97 4.72 -24.84
C VAL A 407 -0.64 4.07 -24.46
N SER A 408 0.48 4.71 -24.79
CA SER A 408 1.82 4.20 -24.42
C SER A 408 2.05 4.12 -22.91
N GLN A 409 1.18 4.74 -22.10
CA GLN A 409 1.24 4.82 -20.65
C GLN A 409 0.02 4.18 -19.96
N GLY A 410 -0.90 3.53 -20.69
CA GLY A 410 -2.11 2.92 -20.12
C GLY A 410 -3.13 3.92 -19.56
N ALA A 411 -3.06 5.17 -20.00
CA ALA A 411 -3.85 6.28 -19.44
C ALA A 411 -4.92 6.84 -20.40
N ASP A 412 -5.11 6.22 -21.56
CA ASP A 412 -5.96 6.70 -22.65
C ASP A 412 -7.47 6.60 -22.36
N ASP A 413 -7.86 5.77 -21.40
CA ASP A 413 -9.23 5.70 -20.87
C ASP A 413 -9.63 6.95 -20.07
N GLN A 414 -8.65 7.76 -19.64
CA GLN A 414 -8.85 8.89 -18.73
C GLN A 414 -8.31 10.23 -19.26
N ILE A 415 -7.21 10.23 -20.02
CA ILE A 415 -6.54 11.44 -20.54
C ILE A 415 -6.07 11.24 -21.99
N GLY A 416 -5.44 12.27 -22.59
CA GLY A 416 -4.94 12.23 -23.97
C GLY A 416 -5.97 12.55 -25.05
N LEU A 417 -7.26 12.58 -24.71
CA LEU A 417 -8.37 12.96 -25.58
C LEU A 417 -9.29 13.99 -24.93
N LEU A 418 -9.92 14.85 -25.74
CA LEU A 418 -11.06 15.66 -25.31
C LEU A 418 -12.34 14.87 -25.60
N ARG A 419 -12.84 14.19 -24.58
CA ARG A 419 -14.01 13.31 -24.67
C ARG A 419 -14.82 13.34 -23.39
N GLU A 420 -16.13 13.10 -23.49
CA GLU A 420 -16.99 12.94 -22.32
C GLU A 420 -16.51 11.79 -21.41
N GLY A 421 -16.45 12.01 -20.11
CA GLY A 421 -15.93 11.05 -19.13
C GLY A 421 -14.45 11.22 -18.82
N HIS A 422 -13.64 11.66 -19.79
CA HIS A 422 -12.21 11.96 -19.60
C HIS A 422 -12.01 13.12 -18.63
N ILE A 423 -10.81 13.19 -18.05
CA ILE A 423 -10.40 14.25 -17.14
C ILE A 423 -10.08 15.52 -17.92
N GLY A 424 -10.44 16.68 -17.34
CA GLY A 424 -10.19 18.01 -17.90
C GLY A 424 -8.72 18.46 -17.88
N ASP A 425 -7.81 17.60 -18.31
CA ASP A 425 -6.41 17.91 -18.60
C ASP A 425 -6.33 18.56 -20.00
N ILE A 426 -6.21 19.88 -20.04
CA ILE A 426 -6.45 20.67 -21.27
C ILE A 426 -5.39 21.77 -21.39
N SER A 427 -4.85 21.93 -22.60
CA SER A 427 -3.96 23.03 -22.96
C SER A 427 -4.55 23.88 -24.08
N ILE A 428 -4.54 25.20 -23.90
CA ILE A 428 -5.01 26.17 -24.90
C ILE A 428 -3.81 26.91 -25.49
N PHE A 429 -3.71 26.92 -26.81
CA PHE A 429 -2.65 27.58 -27.57
C PHE A 429 -3.18 28.77 -28.37
N ASP A 430 -2.38 29.82 -28.51
CA ASP A 430 -2.68 30.95 -29.40
C ASP A 430 -2.60 30.52 -30.86
N GLY A 431 -3.76 30.41 -31.52
CA GLY A 431 -3.87 30.03 -32.93
C GLY A 431 -3.85 31.21 -33.91
N SER A 432 -3.42 32.41 -33.48
CA SER A 432 -3.39 33.58 -34.37
C SER A 432 -2.30 33.52 -35.44
N SER A 433 -1.23 32.77 -35.22
CA SER A 433 -0.13 32.57 -36.19
C SER A 433 -0.20 31.26 -36.98
N ALA A 434 -0.82 30.23 -36.40
CA ALA A 434 -1.02 28.90 -36.98
C ALA A 434 -2.36 28.34 -36.47
N ALA A 435 -3.08 27.55 -37.27
CA ALA A 435 -4.41 27.05 -36.92
C ALA A 435 -4.40 25.53 -36.67
N GLY A 436 -5.41 25.03 -35.95
CA GLY A 436 -5.56 23.59 -35.68
C GLY A 436 -4.34 22.97 -34.99
N HIS A 437 -4.02 21.72 -35.33
CA HIS A 437 -2.87 20.98 -34.83
C HIS A 437 -1.54 21.74 -34.97
N ARG A 438 -1.35 22.50 -36.07
CA ARG A 438 -0.14 23.29 -36.33
C ARG A 438 0.14 24.34 -35.25
N ALA A 439 -0.90 24.87 -34.58
CA ALA A 439 -0.74 25.80 -33.47
C ALA A 439 -0.04 25.15 -32.26
N VAL A 440 -0.25 23.85 -32.06
CA VAL A 440 0.40 23.06 -31.00
C VAL A 440 1.82 22.70 -31.41
N ILE A 441 2.02 22.17 -32.62
CA ILE A 441 3.34 21.78 -33.16
C ILE A 441 4.29 22.98 -33.20
N GLU A 442 3.81 24.14 -33.66
CA GLU A 442 4.59 25.39 -33.66
C GLU A 442 4.48 26.16 -32.33
N GLY A 443 3.96 25.57 -31.26
CA GLY A 443 3.80 26.21 -29.97
C GLY A 443 5.11 26.68 -29.33
N ARG A 444 5.04 27.69 -28.47
CA ARG A 444 6.13 28.13 -27.57
C ARG A 444 5.56 28.40 -26.18
N PRO A 445 6.38 28.44 -25.12
CA PRO A 445 5.90 28.79 -23.78
C PRO A 445 5.09 30.10 -23.73
N GLU A 446 5.46 31.11 -24.52
CA GLU A 446 4.72 32.37 -24.59
C GLU A 446 3.34 32.26 -25.28
N THR A 447 3.13 31.27 -26.15
CA THR A 447 1.87 31.03 -26.88
C THR A 447 0.92 30.08 -26.17
N VAL A 448 1.35 29.43 -25.07
CA VAL A 448 0.46 28.65 -24.19
C VAL A 448 -0.41 29.61 -23.39
N ALA A 449 -1.71 29.69 -23.73
CA ALA A 449 -2.65 30.60 -23.12
C ALA A 449 -3.19 30.10 -21.77
N LEU A 450 -3.38 28.78 -21.62
CA LEU A 450 -3.88 28.14 -20.40
C LEU A 450 -3.46 26.67 -20.37
N VAL A 451 -3.14 26.16 -19.18
CA VAL A 451 -3.00 24.73 -18.89
C VAL A 451 -3.85 24.41 -17.68
N LEU A 452 -4.74 23.43 -17.86
CA LEU A 452 -5.64 22.88 -16.85
C LEU A 452 -5.21 21.45 -16.53
N ARG A 453 -5.18 21.09 -15.25
CA ARG A 453 -5.13 19.71 -14.78
C ARG A 453 -6.40 19.43 -13.99
N GLY A 454 -7.20 18.47 -14.43
CA GLY A 454 -8.53 18.20 -13.88
C GLY A 454 -9.43 19.43 -13.81
N GLY A 455 -9.43 20.26 -14.86
CA GLY A 455 -10.20 21.50 -14.92
C GLY A 455 -9.65 22.67 -14.09
N GLN A 456 -8.58 22.47 -13.31
CA GLN A 456 -7.98 23.50 -12.45
C GLN A 456 -6.81 24.22 -13.15
N PRO A 457 -6.76 25.57 -13.13
CA PRO A 457 -5.66 26.33 -13.73
C PRO A 457 -4.32 26.12 -13.01
N LEU A 458 -3.31 25.61 -13.72
CA LEU A 458 -1.93 25.51 -13.23
C LEU A 458 -1.02 26.59 -13.83
N HIS A 459 -1.18 26.91 -15.11
CA HIS A 459 -0.38 27.91 -15.82
C HIS A 459 -1.23 28.64 -16.86
N GLY A 460 -0.93 29.91 -17.16
CA GLY A 460 -1.54 30.60 -18.29
C GLY A 460 -1.38 32.12 -18.29
N ASP A 461 -2.04 32.77 -19.24
CA ASP A 461 -2.14 34.23 -19.34
C ASP A 461 -2.65 34.82 -18.03
N ALA A 462 -1.97 35.86 -17.53
CA ALA A 462 -2.22 36.39 -16.20
C ALA A 462 -3.68 36.82 -16.01
N THR A 463 -4.29 37.46 -17.00
CA THR A 463 -5.69 37.90 -16.92
C THR A 463 -6.68 36.75 -16.97
N LEU A 464 -6.32 35.65 -17.62
CA LEU A 464 -7.15 34.45 -17.70
C LEU A 464 -7.12 33.72 -16.36
N VAL A 465 -5.92 33.42 -15.83
CA VAL A 465 -5.74 32.79 -14.51
C VAL A 465 -6.38 33.63 -13.40
N GLU A 466 -6.20 34.96 -13.41
CA GLU A 466 -6.85 35.88 -12.44
C GLU A 466 -8.38 35.86 -12.46
N SER A 467 -8.98 35.45 -13.60
CA SER A 467 -10.42 35.37 -13.76
C SER A 467 -10.98 34.00 -13.36
N LEU A 468 -10.17 32.95 -13.44
CA LEU A 468 -10.56 31.56 -13.15
C LEU A 468 -10.26 31.15 -11.72
N VAL A 469 -9.17 31.66 -11.13
CA VAL A 469 -8.79 31.36 -9.75
C VAL A 469 -9.52 32.29 -8.78
N ALA A 470 -10.02 31.74 -7.68
CA ALA A 470 -10.73 32.52 -6.68
C ALA A 470 -9.86 33.66 -6.14
N PRO A 471 -10.42 34.87 -5.91
CA PRO A 471 -9.63 36.03 -5.47
C PRO A 471 -8.89 35.85 -4.14
N ALA A 472 -9.30 34.88 -3.31
CA ALA A 472 -8.62 34.55 -2.07
C ALA A 472 -7.33 33.73 -2.31
N ASP A 473 -7.29 32.95 -3.39
CA ASP A 473 -6.26 31.95 -3.67
C ASP A 473 -5.28 32.43 -4.75
N ILE A 474 -5.59 33.52 -5.46
CA ILE A 474 -4.70 34.14 -6.46
C ILE A 474 -3.31 34.51 -5.91
N GLY A 475 -3.15 34.58 -4.59
CA GLY A 475 -1.86 34.75 -3.92
C GLY A 475 -0.88 33.60 -4.18
N GLY A 476 -1.38 32.37 -4.35
CA GLY A 476 -0.58 31.18 -4.68
C GLY A 476 -0.31 30.99 -6.17
N CYS A 477 -0.77 31.92 -7.02
CA CYS A 477 -0.47 31.95 -8.45
C CYS A 477 0.51 33.09 -8.76
N GLU A 478 1.82 32.81 -8.74
CA GLU A 478 2.85 33.82 -8.88
C GLU A 478 2.91 34.41 -10.30
N PRO A 479 3.10 35.73 -10.46
CA PRO A 479 3.29 36.34 -11.76
C PRO A 479 4.63 35.94 -12.38
N LEU A 480 4.61 35.57 -13.67
CA LEU A 480 5.78 35.18 -14.45
C LEU A 480 5.77 35.91 -15.80
N ASP A 481 6.89 36.54 -16.18
CA ASP A 481 7.05 37.15 -17.50
C ASP A 481 7.69 36.14 -18.45
N VAL A 482 6.89 35.54 -19.32
CA VAL A 482 7.35 34.55 -20.31
C VAL A 482 7.50 35.28 -21.65
N CYS A 483 8.71 35.76 -21.92
CA CYS A 483 9.08 36.39 -23.18
C CYS A 483 8.25 37.63 -23.56
N GLY A 484 7.82 38.41 -22.57
CA GLY A 484 6.98 39.59 -22.76
C GLY A 484 5.49 39.30 -22.63
N SER A 485 5.09 38.02 -22.55
CA SER A 485 3.75 37.60 -22.20
C SER A 485 3.61 37.54 -20.68
N SER A 486 2.66 38.31 -20.15
CA SER A 486 2.36 38.30 -18.71
C SER A 486 1.58 37.03 -18.37
N LYS A 487 2.21 36.09 -17.67
CA LYS A 487 1.64 34.81 -17.25
C LYS A 487 1.48 34.74 -15.72
N ARG A 488 0.78 33.71 -15.25
CA ARG A 488 0.78 33.27 -13.84
C ARG A 488 1.03 31.77 -13.75
N MET A 489 1.60 31.35 -12.63
CA MET A 489 1.92 29.96 -12.31
C MET A 489 1.41 29.61 -10.93
N CYS A 490 0.47 28.67 -10.83
CA CYS A 490 -0.25 28.29 -9.61
C CYS A 490 0.44 27.16 -8.83
N ALA A 491 1.78 27.09 -8.90
CA ALA A 491 2.56 26.03 -8.27
C ALA A 491 2.39 25.96 -6.74
N GLU A 492 2.13 27.09 -6.05
CA GLU A 492 1.97 27.08 -4.60
C GLU A 492 0.63 26.50 -4.16
N LEU A 493 -0.43 26.69 -4.96
CA LEU A 493 -1.74 26.12 -4.67
C LEU A 493 -1.74 24.60 -4.75
N ASP A 494 -0.88 24.07 -5.61
CA ASP A 494 -0.79 22.65 -5.90
C ASP A 494 0.29 21.94 -5.08
N SER A 495 1.54 22.40 -5.21
CA SER A 495 2.70 21.78 -4.57
C SER A 495 3.00 22.31 -3.16
N GLY A 496 2.35 23.41 -2.74
CA GLY A 496 2.68 24.12 -1.49
C GLY A 496 3.96 24.97 -1.56
N LEU A 497 4.65 25.01 -2.70
CA LEU A 497 5.85 25.83 -2.92
C LEU A 497 5.61 26.86 -4.03
N SER A 498 5.98 28.10 -3.74
CA SER A 498 6.01 29.16 -4.76
C SER A 498 7.08 28.90 -5.83
N VAL A 499 6.90 29.45 -7.04
CA VAL A 499 7.92 29.38 -8.10
C VAL A 499 9.23 29.98 -7.63
N GLY A 500 9.18 31.09 -6.88
CA GLY A 500 10.36 31.70 -6.27
C GLY A 500 11.09 30.77 -5.28
N GLN A 501 10.37 29.94 -4.53
CA GLN A 501 10.98 28.94 -3.64
C GLN A 501 11.59 27.78 -4.44
N ILE A 502 10.88 27.27 -5.44
CA ILE A 502 11.36 26.17 -6.31
C ILE A 502 12.66 26.59 -7.01
N VAL A 503 12.66 27.76 -7.66
CA VAL A 503 13.85 28.31 -8.35
C VAL A 503 15.00 28.59 -7.37
N ALA A 504 14.72 28.99 -6.13
CA ALA A 504 15.75 29.21 -5.13
C ALA A 504 16.30 27.91 -4.51
N GLY A 505 15.57 26.80 -4.65
CA GLY A 505 15.93 25.48 -4.12
C GLY A 505 16.93 24.72 -5.00
N VAL A 506 16.99 25.04 -6.29
CA VAL A 506 17.89 24.39 -7.26
C VAL A 506 19.20 25.16 -7.46
N ASP A 507 20.21 24.49 -8.06
CA ASP A 507 21.49 25.14 -8.40
C ASP A 507 21.23 26.34 -9.34
N PRO A 508 21.75 27.56 -9.07
CA PRO A 508 21.65 28.70 -9.98
C PRO A 508 22.28 28.47 -11.37
N ALA A 509 23.04 27.40 -11.57
CA ALA A 509 23.57 26.95 -12.86
C ALA A 509 22.67 25.92 -13.56
N ALA A 510 21.55 25.53 -12.96
CA ALA A 510 20.56 24.66 -13.58
C ALA A 510 20.07 25.23 -14.92
N TYR A 511 19.68 24.35 -15.82
CA TYR A 511 19.14 24.75 -17.12
C TYR A 511 17.82 25.51 -16.97
N ASP A 512 17.71 26.66 -17.65
CA ASP A 512 16.61 27.61 -17.41
C ASP A 512 15.22 26.99 -17.63
N LEU A 513 14.21 27.53 -16.93
CA LEU A 513 12.80 27.10 -17.05
C LEU A 513 12.22 27.29 -18.46
N PHE A 514 12.69 28.31 -19.20
CA PHE A 514 12.25 28.59 -20.57
C PHE A 514 13.25 29.53 -21.28
N PHE A 515 13.23 29.51 -22.60
CA PHE A 515 14.00 30.44 -23.46
C PHE A 515 13.09 31.17 -24.43
N CYS A 516 13.41 32.44 -24.69
CA CYS A 516 12.71 33.24 -25.69
C CYS A 516 13.33 33.03 -27.06
N GLY A 517 12.88 31.98 -27.75
CA GLY A 517 13.46 31.54 -29.01
C GLY A 517 13.85 30.07 -28.96
N ASP A 518 14.91 29.72 -29.67
CA ASP A 518 15.52 28.40 -29.53
C ASP A 518 16.44 28.42 -28.29
N PRO A 519 16.43 27.35 -27.47
CA PRO A 519 17.25 27.27 -26.27
C PRO A 519 18.75 27.35 -26.57
N ASP A 520 19.51 27.92 -25.63
CA ASP A 520 20.97 27.95 -25.75
C ASP A 520 21.52 26.52 -25.68
N ALA A 521 22.45 26.21 -26.60
CA ALA A 521 23.11 24.90 -26.71
C ALA A 521 22.15 23.71 -26.85
N GLU A 522 20.92 23.93 -27.33
CA GLU A 522 19.96 22.86 -27.56
C GLU A 522 20.56 21.77 -28.48
N PRO A 523 20.42 20.49 -28.12
CA PRO A 523 20.85 19.38 -28.96
C PRO A 523 20.24 19.43 -30.36
N SER A 524 20.97 18.95 -31.37
CA SER A 524 20.54 19.04 -32.78
C SER A 524 19.40 18.07 -33.08
N CYS A 525 18.46 18.49 -33.91
CA CYS A 525 17.45 17.63 -34.55
C CYS A 525 17.87 17.17 -35.96
N ASP A 526 18.90 17.81 -36.53
CA ASP A 526 19.46 17.50 -37.84
C ASP A 526 20.49 16.35 -37.71
N PRO A 527 20.27 15.20 -38.37
CA PRO A 527 21.15 14.03 -38.29
C PRO A 527 22.56 14.37 -38.79
N ALA A 528 23.58 13.87 -38.08
CA ALA A 528 24.96 14.12 -38.46
C ALA A 528 25.96 13.11 -37.91
N ARG A 529 26.67 12.40 -38.80
CA ARG A 529 27.91 11.68 -38.53
C ARG A 529 28.99 12.19 -39.49
N PRO A 530 29.79 13.22 -39.11
CA PRO A 530 30.64 13.96 -40.05
C PRO A 530 31.68 13.14 -40.82
N ASP A 531 32.05 11.96 -40.32
CA ASP A 531 32.98 11.05 -40.97
C ASP A 531 32.29 10.01 -41.88
N GLU A 532 30.96 9.89 -41.79
CA GLU A 532 30.13 8.90 -42.49
C GLU A 532 29.19 9.56 -43.52
N PHE A 533 28.43 10.58 -43.10
CA PHE A 533 27.56 11.38 -43.97
C PHE A 533 27.84 12.89 -43.81
N PRO A 534 28.85 13.42 -44.55
CA PRO A 534 29.38 14.77 -44.34
C PRO A 534 28.54 15.90 -44.98
N ASP A 535 27.64 15.58 -45.92
CA ASP A 535 26.99 16.58 -46.78
C ASP A 535 25.63 17.08 -46.26
N ARG A 536 25.04 16.45 -45.21
CA ARG A 536 23.87 16.90 -44.42
C ARG A 536 22.75 17.57 -45.26
N GLY A 537 22.26 16.91 -46.31
CA GLY A 537 21.18 17.46 -47.16
C GLY A 537 21.69 18.32 -48.33
N GLY A 538 22.69 17.83 -49.06
CA GLY A 538 23.23 18.47 -50.25
C GLY A 538 22.33 18.31 -51.48
N PRO A 539 22.55 19.06 -52.59
CA PRO A 539 21.77 18.91 -53.82
C PRO A 539 22.01 17.59 -54.59
N SER A 540 22.68 16.62 -53.98
CA SER A 540 22.97 15.28 -54.54
C SER A 540 22.79 14.17 -53.51
N ASP A 541 22.24 14.50 -52.35
CA ASP A 541 21.95 13.67 -51.16
C ASP A 541 20.84 14.44 -50.43
N ALA A 542 19.61 14.30 -50.94
CA ALA A 542 18.51 15.21 -50.67
C ALA A 542 17.95 15.08 -49.24
N ASP A 543 17.97 13.87 -48.69
CA ASP A 543 17.58 13.58 -47.30
C ASP A 543 18.75 13.58 -46.32
N GLY A 544 20.00 13.60 -46.79
CA GLY A 544 21.18 13.82 -45.96
C GLY A 544 21.70 12.58 -45.24
N ASP A 545 21.37 11.38 -45.72
CA ASP A 545 21.77 10.11 -45.10
C ASP A 545 23.21 9.66 -45.44
N GLY A 546 23.86 10.38 -46.36
CA GLY A 546 25.24 10.14 -46.82
C GLY A 546 25.37 9.27 -48.05
N VAL A 547 24.27 8.75 -48.57
CA VAL A 547 24.18 8.06 -49.85
C VAL A 547 23.72 9.08 -50.89
N ALA A 548 24.35 9.08 -52.06
CA ALA A 548 23.95 10.03 -53.09
C ALA A 548 22.65 9.56 -53.76
N ASP A 549 21.72 10.47 -54.09
CA ASP A 549 20.39 10.18 -54.68
C ASP A 549 20.40 9.16 -55.86
N ALA A 550 21.53 9.04 -56.56
CA ALA A 550 21.69 8.15 -57.72
C ALA A 550 22.01 6.70 -57.34
N ASP A 551 22.54 6.46 -56.15
CA ASP A 551 22.96 5.19 -55.58
C ASP A 551 22.08 4.79 -54.37
N ASP A 552 21.16 5.66 -53.96
CA ASP A 552 20.28 5.57 -52.81
C ASP A 552 18.97 4.83 -53.14
N ASN A 553 18.56 3.87 -52.29
CA ASN A 553 17.31 3.13 -52.43
C ASN A 553 16.08 3.85 -51.83
N CYS A 554 16.27 4.96 -51.11
CA CYS A 554 15.23 5.88 -50.65
C CYS A 554 15.64 7.37 -50.78
N PRO A 555 15.82 7.94 -51.99
CA PRO A 555 16.43 9.27 -52.22
C PRO A 555 15.76 10.52 -51.60
N ASN A 556 14.68 10.39 -50.84
CA ASN A 556 14.03 11.50 -50.14
C ASN A 556 13.62 11.12 -48.71
N VAL A 557 14.02 9.93 -48.22
CA VAL A 557 13.69 9.41 -46.90
C VAL A 557 14.95 8.84 -46.28
N PHE A 558 15.47 9.54 -45.29
CA PHE A 558 16.72 9.28 -44.61
C PHE A 558 16.83 7.84 -44.11
N ASN A 559 17.76 7.07 -44.66
CA ASN A 559 18.06 5.69 -44.27
C ASN A 559 19.55 5.35 -44.35
N PRO A 560 20.38 5.97 -43.50
CA PRO A 560 21.82 5.78 -43.52
C PRO A 560 22.18 4.34 -43.25
N VAL A 561 23.32 3.91 -43.79
CA VAL A 561 23.87 2.56 -43.51
C VAL A 561 24.34 2.48 -42.06
N ARG A 562 23.71 1.63 -41.25
CA ARG A 562 24.11 1.41 -39.84
C ARG A 562 25.11 0.25 -39.72
N PRO A 563 25.88 0.19 -38.61
CA PRO A 563 26.73 -0.96 -38.31
C PRO A 563 26.02 -2.31 -38.33
N LEU A 564 24.72 -2.38 -38.00
CA LEU A 564 23.94 -3.62 -38.08
C LEU A 564 23.49 -4.01 -39.52
N ASP A 565 23.62 -3.13 -40.52
CA ASP A 565 23.06 -3.33 -41.87
C ASP A 565 24.06 -3.94 -42.87
N ASP A 566 25.16 -4.55 -42.39
CA ASP A 566 26.17 -5.24 -43.21
C ASP A 566 26.77 -4.39 -44.36
N GLY A 567 26.71 -3.06 -44.24
CA GLY A 567 27.34 -2.11 -45.17
C GLY A 567 26.50 -1.72 -46.39
N ALA A 568 25.18 -1.93 -46.36
CA ALA A 568 24.23 -1.44 -47.36
C ALA A 568 22.99 -0.81 -46.68
N GLN A 569 22.24 0.02 -47.40
CA GLN A 569 20.95 0.52 -46.91
C GLN A 569 19.97 -0.65 -46.77
N GLY A 570 19.08 -0.60 -45.77
CA GLY A 570 18.06 -1.63 -45.53
C GLY A 570 17.14 -1.83 -46.74
N ASP A 571 16.84 -3.09 -47.05
CA ASP A 571 15.98 -3.59 -48.14
C ASP A 571 15.71 -5.07 -47.82
N ALA A 572 14.88 -5.30 -46.80
CA ALA A 572 14.72 -6.60 -46.17
C ALA A 572 14.05 -7.65 -47.08
N ASP A 573 13.22 -7.20 -48.02
CA ASP A 573 12.54 -8.06 -48.99
C ASP A 573 13.26 -8.18 -50.35
N ALA A 574 14.29 -7.35 -50.57
CA ALA A 574 15.15 -7.32 -51.75
C ALA A 574 14.43 -6.93 -53.05
N ASP A 575 13.45 -6.04 -52.99
CA ASP A 575 12.73 -5.52 -54.16
C ASP A 575 13.41 -4.27 -54.79
N GLY A 576 14.33 -3.66 -54.05
CA GLY A 576 15.14 -2.51 -54.46
C GLY A 576 14.62 -1.15 -54.01
N LEU A 577 13.51 -1.10 -53.29
CA LEU A 577 13.11 0.03 -52.45
C LEU A 577 13.68 -0.18 -51.03
N GLY A 578 14.12 0.88 -50.37
CA GLY A 578 14.62 0.73 -49.00
C GLY A 578 13.50 0.65 -47.97
N ASP A 579 13.78 -0.01 -46.84
CA ASP A 579 12.77 -0.33 -45.82
C ASP A 579 11.95 0.89 -45.35
N VAL A 580 12.59 2.06 -45.24
CA VAL A 580 11.95 3.30 -44.74
C VAL A 580 10.99 3.95 -45.73
N CYS A 581 11.17 3.73 -47.03
CA CYS A 581 10.34 4.29 -48.10
C CYS A 581 9.47 3.22 -48.77
N ASP A 582 9.54 1.98 -48.27
CA ASP A 582 8.70 0.88 -48.67
C ASP A 582 7.48 0.76 -47.74
N LEU A 583 6.29 0.74 -48.34
CA LEU A 583 5.04 0.47 -47.63
C LEU A 583 4.93 -0.99 -47.19
N CYS A 584 5.73 -1.88 -47.79
CA CYS A 584 5.70 -3.32 -47.60
C CYS A 584 7.09 -3.91 -47.26
N PRO A 585 7.80 -3.45 -46.21
CA PRO A 585 9.23 -3.75 -46.00
C PRO A 585 9.60 -5.24 -45.91
N LEU A 586 8.61 -6.12 -45.72
CA LEU A 586 8.78 -7.57 -45.59
C LEU A 586 8.23 -8.38 -46.77
N SER A 587 7.73 -7.74 -47.84
CA SER A 587 7.01 -8.40 -48.92
C SER A 587 7.21 -7.72 -50.29
N PRO A 588 7.91 -8.38 -51.25
CA PRO A 588 8.33 -7.73 -52.49
C PRO A 588 7.20 -7.10 -53.31
N GLY A 589 7.30 -5.78 -53.53
CA GLY A 589 6.41 -4.96 -54.34
C GLY A 589 5.20 -4.36 -53.61
N GLU A 590 4.55 -3.38 -54.23
CA GLU A 590 3.51 -2.49 -53.64
C GLU A 590 2.13 -3.15 -53.34
N GLY A 591 2.05 -4.46 -53.13
CA GLY A 591 0.79 -5.23 -53.09
C GLY A 591 0.26 -5.61 -51.70
N CYS A 592 0.84 -5.13 -50.61
CA CYS A 592 0.45 -5.50 -49.25
C CYS A 592 -0.66 -4.60 -48.68
N SER A 593 -1.33 -5.09 -47.64
CA SER A 593 -2.20 -4.27 -46.79
C SER A 593 -1.34 -3.67 -45.68
N VAL A 594 -1.19 -2.35 -45.68
CA VAL A 594 -0.59 -1.61 -44.56
C VAL A 594 -1.58 -1.67 -43.40
N PRO A 595 -1.17 -2.11 -42.18
CA PRO A 595 -2.02 -2.04 -41.00
C PRO A 595 -2.51 -0.62 -40.76
N ASN A 596 -3.78 -0.45 -40.39
CA ASN A 596 -4.32 0.85 -40.05
C ASN A 596 -4.00 1.16 -38.58
N VAL A 597 -3.03 2.04 -38.32
CA VAL A 597 -2.66 2.44 -36.94
C VAL A 597 -3.73 3.27 -36.23
N PHE A 598 -4.83 3.58 -36.92
CA PHE A 598 -5.98 4.29 -36.38
C PHE A 598 -7.22 3.40 -36.15
N ASP A 599 -7.15 2.12 -36.49
CA ASP A 599 -8.24 1.12 -36.36
C ASP A 599 -7.55 -0.25 -36.18
N GLN A 600 -7.19 -0.55 -34.94
CA GLN A 600 -6.30 -1.64 -34.56
C GLN A 600 -6.92 -3.01 -34.81
N ASP A 601 -8.24 -3.16 -34.62
CA ASP A 601 -8.94 -4.42 -34.84
C ASP A 601 -9.53 -4.55 -36.27
N GLY A 602 -9.59 -3.45 -37.02
CA GLY A 602 -9.99 -3.41 -38.42
C GLY A 602 -11.50 -3.50 -38.63
N ASP A 603 -12.32 -3.17 -37.63
CA ASP A 603 -13.77 -3.24 -37.70
C ASP A 603 -14.41 -2.07 -38.45
N GLY A 604 -13.63 -1.02 -38.71
CA GLY A 604 -14.03 0.20 -39.42
C GLY A 604 -14.47 1.36 -38.53
N VAL A 605 -14.30 1.25 -37.21
CA VAL A 605 -14.39 2.32 -36.21
C VAL A 605 -12.96 2.70 -35.80
N GLY A 606 -12.69 4.01 -35.66
CA GLY A 606 -11.34 4.44 -35.29
C GLY A 606 -11.06 4.21 -33.80
N ASP A 607 -9.82 3.87 -33.43
CA ASP A 607 -9.39 3.54 -32.05
C ASP A 607 -9.94 4.51 -30.97
N PRO A 608 -9.97 5.84 -31.17
CA PRO A 608 -10.59 6.72 -30.21
C PRO A 608 -12.08 6.37 -30.17
N GLU A 609 -12.83 6.46 -31.25
CA GLU A 609 -14.29 6.27 -31.22
C GLU A 609 -14.74 4.84 -30.92
N ASP A 610 -13.81 3.90 -30.88
CA ASP A 610 -14.02 2.48 -30.65
C ASP A 610 -14.08 2.14 -29.15
N ASN A 611 -15.21 1.60 -28.70
CA ASN A 611 -15.39 1.11 -27.33
C ASN A 611 -14.79 -0.29 -27.10
N CYS A 612 -14.22 -0.93 -28.12
CA CYS A 612 -13.43 -2.15 -28.05
C CYS A 612 -12.21 -2.14 -29.00
N VAL A 613 -11.29 -1.18 -28.81
CA VAL A 613 -10.05 -0.94 -29.60
C VAL A 613 -9.26 -2.18 -30.09
N THR A 614 -9.40 -3.34 -29.46
CA THR A 614 -8.67 -4.57 -29.81
C THR A 614 -9.57 -5.74 -30.24
N VAL A 615 -10.90 -5.55 -30.27
CA VAL A 615 -11.89 -6.61 -30.48
C VAL A 615 -13.02 -6.14 -31.39
N ASP A 616 -12.95 -6.57 -32.66
CA ASP A 616 -13.89 -6.19 -33.73
C ASP A 616 -15.36 -6.21 -33.27
N ASN A 617 -15.94 -5.01 -33.22
CA ASN A 617 -17.32 -4.79 -32.82
C ASN A 617 -17.94 -3.57 -33.53
N ALA A 618 -17.97 -3.60 -34.87
CA ALA A 618 -18.40 -2.47 -35.71
C ALA A 618 -19.81 -1.86 -35.42
N ASP A 619 -20.63 -2.50 -34.58
CA ASP A 619 -21.91 -1.98 -34.11
C ASP A 619 -21.84 -1.17 -32.80
N GLN A 620 -20.68 -1.16 -32.12
CA GLN A 620 -20.32 -0.35 -30.95
C GLN A 620 -21.37 -0.45 -29.83
N VAL A 621 -21.94 -1.65 -29.67
CA VAL A 621 -22.96 -1.89 -28.64
C VAL A 621 -22.28 -1.87 -27.29
N ASP A 622 -22.73 -0.96 -26.44
CA ASP A 622 -22.43 -0.86 -25.02
C ASP A 622 -23.78 -0.79 -24.29
N ALA A 623 -24.19 -1.92 -23.71
CA ALA A 623 -25.55 -2.07 -23.18
C ALA A 623 -25.75 -1.43 -21.80
N ASP A 624 -24.69 -1.18 -21.03
CA ASP A 624 -24.76 -0.57 -19.70
C ASP A 624 -24.24 0.88 -19.63
N GLY A 625 -23.61 1.37 -20.70
CA GLY A 625 -23.22 2.75 -20.91
C GLY A 625 -21.95 3.14 -20.17
N ASP A 626 -21.03 2.19 -19.94
CA ASP A 626 -19.79 2.41 -19.21
C ASP A 626 -18.59 2.78 -20.08
N GLY A 627 -18.76 2.74 -21.40
CA GLY A 627 -17.74 3.07 -22.39
C GLY A 627 -16.92 1.88 -22.89
N ALA A 628 -17.10 0.67 -22.35
CA ALA A 628 -16.57 -0.57 -22.89
C ALA A 628 -17.65 -1.29 -23.71
N GLY A 629 -17.33 -1.73 -24.92
CA GLY A 629 -18.30 -2.44 -25.76
C GLY A 629 -18.59 -3.86 -25.25
N ASP A 630 -19.81 -4.35 -25.45
CA ASP A 630 -20.27 -5.69 -25.05
C ASP A 630 -19.33 -6.83 -25.50
N ALA A 631 -18.53 -6.60 -26.56
CA ALA A 631 -17.61 -7.56 -27.15
C ALA A 631 -16.31 -7.74 -26.34
N CYS A 632 -15.83 -6.68 -25.70
CA CYS A 632 -14.59 -6.64 -24.92
C CYS A 632 -14.84 -6.40 -23.42
N ASP A 633 -16.08 -6.09 -23.04
CA ASP A 633 -16.48 -5.92 -21.67
C ASP A 633 -16.65 -7.28 -20.96
N ALA A 634 -16.03 -7.40 -19.77
CA ALA A 634 -16.18 -8.55 -18.90
C ALA A 634 -17.60 -8.67 -18.34
N CYS A 635 -18.34 -7.55 -18.24
CA CYS A 635 -19.65 -7.49 -17.63
C CYS A 635 -20.66 -6.69 -18.48
N PRO A 636 -21.04 -7.15 -19.70
CA PRO A 636 -21.79 -6.38 -20.73
C PRO A 636 -23.18 -5.85 -20.37
N THR A 637 -23.60 -5.91 -19.11
CA THR A 637 -24.90 -5.46 -18.63
C THR A 637 -24.81 -4.74 -17.28
N VAL A 638 -23.60 -4.55 -16.74
CA VAL A 638 -23.31 -3.96 -15.44
C VAL A 638 -22.06 -3.08 -15.54
N ALA A 639 -22.26 -1.78 -15.63
CA ALA A 639 -21.18 -0.81 -15.82
C ALA A 639 -19.95 -1.04 -14.91
N ASN A 640 -18.80 -1.25 -15.55
CA ASN A 640 -17.46 -1.43 -14.99
C ASN A 640 -16.39 -0.69 -15.84
N PRO A 641 -16.43 0.66 -15.88
CA PRO A 641 -15.55 1.44 -16.74
C PRO A 641 -14.07 1.07 -16.60
N GLY A 642 -13.35 1.04 -17.73
CA GLY A 642 -11.91 0.76 -17.78
C GLY A 642 -11.55 -0.72 -17.58
N GLY A 643 -12.48 -1.65 -17.88
CA GLY A 643 -12.24 -3.09 -17.72
C GLY A 643 -12.16 -3.56 -16.27
N ALA A 644 -12.77 -2.79 -15.35
CA ALA A 644 -12.81 -3.13 -13.93
C ALA A 644 -13.52 -4.48 -13.68
N ALA A 645 -13.17 -5.16 -12.59
CA ALA A 645 -13.75 -6.46 -12.26
C ALA A 645 -15.28 -6.37 -12.06
N CYS A 646 -16.01 -7.38 -12.51
CA CYS A 646 -17.47 -7.37 -12.45
C CYS A 646 -18.00 -7.22 -11.02
N PRO A 647 -18.91 -6.25 -10.77
CA PRO A 647 -19.66 -6.22 -9.53
C PRO A 647 -20.52 -7.48 -9.40
N VAL A 648 -20.32 -8.25 -8.32
CA VAL A 648 -21.11 -9.45 -8.03
C VAL A 648 -21.56 -9.46 -6.58
N SER A 649 -22.68 -10.12 -6.32
CA SER A 649 -23.14 -10.36 -4.96
C SER A 649 -22.45 -11.58 -4.32
N ILE A 650 -22.35 -11.57 -2.99
CA ILE A 650 -21.89 -12.75 -2.24
C ILE A 650 -22.76 -13.99 -2.56
N TYR A 651 -24.06 -13.81 -2.83
CA TYR A 651 -24.96 -14.90 -3.16
C TYR A 651 -24.60 -15.58 -4.49
N GLU A 652 -24.22 -14.82 -5.52
CA GLU A 652 -23.82 -15.35 -6.84
C GLU A 652 -22.48 -16.10 -6.75
N ILE A 653 -21.58 -15.67 -5.87
CA ILE A 653 -20.35 -16.41 -5.57
C ILE A 653 -20.70 -17.73 -4.87
N LYS A 654 -21.53 -17.69 -3.83
CA LYS A 654 -21.83 -18.86 -2.99
C LYS A 654 -22.78 -19.87 -3.64
N ASP A 655 -23.63 -19.46 -4.56
CA ASP A 655 -24.52 -20.36 -5.31
C ASP A 655 -23.86 -20.99 -6.55
N GLY A 656 -22.65 -20.54 -6.88
CA GLY A 656 -21.83 -21.04 -7.98
C GLY A 656 -22.17 -20.45 -9.35
N THR A 657 -22.92 -19.34 -9.39
CA THR A 657 -23.08 -18.53 -10.61
C THR A 657 -21.73 -17.98 -11.06
N ILE A 658 -20.91 -17.53 -10.10
CA ILE A 658 -19.50 -17.19 -10.32
C ILE A 658 -18.64 -18.40 -9.96
N VAL A 659 -17.74 -18.80 -10.86
CA VAL A 659 -16.87 -19.97 -10.68
C VAL A 659 -15.50 -19.58 -10.12
N PRO A 660 -14.81 -20.48 -9.38
CA PRO A 660 -13.44 -20.22 -8.96
C PRO A 660 -12.50 -19.93 -10.14
N GLY A 661 -11.69 -18.89 -10.00
CA GLY A 661 -10.78 -18.36 -11.02
C GLY A 661 -11.20 -17.00 -11.60
N GLU A 662 -12.46 -16.59 -11.40
CA GLU A 662 -12.97 -15.30 -11.87
C GLU A 662 -12.53 -14.14 -10.96
N LEU A 663 -12.08 -13.03 -11.56
CA LEU A 663 -11.80 -11.78 -10.88
C LEU A 663 -13.10 -10.98 -10.73
N VAL A 664 -13.47 -10.61 -9.51
CA VAL A 664 -14.74 -9.93 -9.23
C VAL A 664 -14.60 -8.81 -8.21
N LEU A 665 -15.57 -7.92 -8.19
CA LEU A 665 -15.73 -6.84 -7.22
C LEU A 665 -16.96 -7.13 -6.34
N VAL A 666 -16.76 -7.25 -5.02
CA VAL A 666 -17.84 -7.35 -4.03
C VAL A 666 -17.98 -6.00 -3.35
N GLN A 667 -19.14 -5.37 -3.48
CA GLN A 667 -19.36 -3.99 -3.04
C GLN A 667 -20.29 -3.85 -1.85
N ASP A 668 -20.07 -2.80 -1.07
CA ASP A 668 -20.91 -2.32 0.03
C ASP A 668 -21.34 -3.42 1.02
N VAL A 669 -20.39 -4.27 1.42
CA VAL A 669 -20.61 -5.34 2.40
C VAL A 669 -20.00 -4.98 3.75
N VAL A 670 -20.61 -5.45 4.85
CA VAL A 670 -20.14 -5.13 6.21
C VAL A 670 -19.18 -6.18 6.73
N VAL A 671 -18.06 -5.74 7.29
CA VAL A 671 -17.07 -6.60 7.94
C VAL A 671 -17.63 -7.09 9.28
N THR A 672 -17.81 -8.39 9.41
CA THR A 672 -18.42 -9.02 10.60
C THR A 672 -17.42 -9.67 11.53
N GLY A 673 -16.21 -10.01 11.06
CA GLY A 673 -15.12 -10.58 11.86
C GLY A 673 -13.76 -10.25 11.24
N SER A 674 -12.85 -9.68 12.04
CA SER A 674 -11.52 -9.25 11.59
C SER A 674 -10.59 -9.02 12.79
N THR A 675 -9.30 -9.29 12.63
CA THR A 675 -8.23 -8.77 13.50
C THR A 675 -7.05 -8.27 12.66
N PRO A 676 -6.27 -7.28 13.15
CA PRO A 676 -5.12 -6.76 12.41
C PRO A 676 -4.04 -7.80 12.08
N SER A 677 -3.96 -8.88 12.85
CA SER A 677 -2.97 -9.95 12.68
C SER A 677 -3.48 -11.17 11.90
N SER A 678 -4.78 -11.21 11.58
CA SER A 678 -5.35 -12.33 10.82
C SER A 678 -4.99 -12.23 9.33
N SER A 679 -5.00 -13.36 8.63
CA SER A 679 -4.68 -13.41 7.19
C SER A 679 -5.83 -12.95 6.28
N GLY A 680 -6.96 -12.53 6.87
CA GLY A 680 -8.16 -12.15 6.17
C GLY A 680 -9.32 -11.81 7.11
N PHE A 681 -10.47 -11.47 6.56
CA PHE A 681 -11.65 -11.03 7.31
C PHE A 681 -12.95 -11.62 6.74
N PHE A 682 -14.02 -11.58 7.54
CA PHE A 682 -15.35 -11.98 7.12
C PHE A 682 -16.19 -10.77 6.77
N VAL A 683 -16.90 -10.85 5.65
CA VAL A 683 -17.92 -9.90 5.23
C VAL A 683 -19.29 -10.58 5.16
N GLN A 684 -20.34 -9.80 5.37
CA GLN A 684 -21.71 -10.28 5.24
C GLN A 684 -22.59 -9.17 4.63
N VAL A 685 -23.57 -9.56 3.82
CA VAL A 685 -24.61 -8.63 3.32
C VAL A 685 -25.53 -8.25 4.49
N HIS A 686 -25.71 -6.95 4.76
CA HIS A 686 -26.55 -6.51 5.86
C HIS A 686 -28.05 -6.60 5.48
N PRO A 687 -28.97 -6.96 6.41
CA PRO A 687 -30.41 -7.06 6.12
C PRO A 687 -31.09 -5.79 5.61
N ASP A 688 -30.47 -4.63 5.83
CA ASP A 688 -30.95 -3.33 5.35
C ASP A 688 -30.44 -2.97 3.93
N ASP A 689 -29.59 -3.80 3.34
CA ASP A 689 -28.92 -3.50 2.06
C ASP A 689 -29.80 -3.85 0.85
N LEU A 690 -29.63 -3.07 -0.21
CA LEU A 690 -30.25 -3.31 -1.51
C LEU A 690 -29.60 -4.55 -2.14
N GLY A 691 -30.20 -5.73 -1.95
CA GLY A 691 -29.67 -6.99 -2.45
C GLY A 691 -29.67 -8.13 -1.42
N TYR A 692 -30.08 -7.88 -0.18
CA TYR A 692 -30.22 -8.94 0.81
C TYR A 692 -31.31 -9.95 0.42
N MET A 693 -30.91 -11.22 0.23
CA MET A 693 -31.79 -12.32 -0.20
C MET A 693 -32.18 -13.28 0.94
N GLY A 694 -31.68 -13.04 2.16
CA GLY A 694 -31.84 -13.90 3.32
C GLY A 694 -30.48 -14.24 3.93
N VAL A 695 -30.46 -14.86 5.11
CA VAL A 695 -29.20 -15.15 5.81
C VAL A 695 -28.39 -16.26 5.13
N ASP A 696 -29.07 -17.22 4.50
CA ASP A 696 -28.43 -18.31 3.77
C ASP A 696 -27.52 -17.73 2.67
N TYR A 697 -26.23 -18.10 2.70
CA TYR A 697 -25.19 -17.68 1.77
C TYR A 697 -24.90 -16.18 1.77
N SER A 698 -25.22 -15.47 2.85
CA SER A 698 -25.00 -14.02 2.94
C SER A 698 -23.57 -13.61 3.32
N GLY A 699 -22.71 -14.56 3.70
CA GLY A 699 -21.35 -14.30 4.19
C GLY A 699 -20.26 -14.80 3.24
N LEU A 700 -19.11 -14.13 3.24
CA LEU A 700 -17.90 -14.53 2.51
C LEU A 700 -16.65 -14.29 3.36
N TYR A 701 -15.66 -15.17 3.23
CA TYR A 701 -14.34 -14.94 3.78
C TYR A 701 -13.46 -14.31 2.70
N VAL A 702 -12.73 -13.25 3.06
CA VAL A 702 -11.79 -12.53 2.20
C VAL A 702 -10.38 -12.76 2.72
N TYR A 703 -9.50 -13.29 1.88
CA TYR A 703 -8.08 -13.49 2.18
C TYR A 703 -7.26 -12.31 1.64
N THR A 704 -6.46 -11.67 2.49
CA THR A 704 -5.66 -10.48 2.13
C THR A 704 -4.16 -10.67 2.32
N GLY A 705 -3.75 -11.68 3.08
CA GLY A 705 -2.35 -11.86 3.47
C GLY A 705 -1.88 -10.99 4.66
N GLY A 706 -2.72 -10.11 5.23
CA GLY A 706 -2.44 -9.53 6.55
C GLY A 706 -3.05 -8.15 6.87
N THR A 707 -3.35 -7.31 5.88
CA THR A 707 -3.96 -5.99 6.16
C THR A 707 -5.48 -6.09 6.04
N ASN A 708 -6.20 -5.88 7.16
CA ASN A 708 -7.65 -6.06 7.21
C ASN A 708 -8.38 -4.81 7.69
N PRO A 709 -9.56 -4.50 7.10
CA PRO A 709 -10.50 -3.52 7.65
C PRO A 709 -11.02 -3.91 9.04
N ALA A 710 -11.56 -2.94 9.78
CA ALA A 710 -12.11 -3.16 11.12
C ALA A 710 -13.54 -3.74 11.08
N ILE A 711 -13.94 -4.45 12.14
CA ILE A 711 -15.33 -4.91 12.30
C ILE A 711 -16.28 -3.70 12.30
N GLY A 712 -17.33 -3.77 11.48
CA GLY A 712 -18.29 -2.69 11.27
C GLY A 712 -17.90 -1.72 10.14
N ASP A 713 -16.76 -1.91 9.49
CA ASP A 713 -16.48 -1.19 8.25
C ASP A 713 -17.37 -1.73 7.12
N ARG A 714 -17.83 -0.83 6.24
CA ARG A 714 -18.40 -1.15 4.93
C ARG A 714 -17.32 -1.02 3.89
N VAL A 715 -17.17 -2.04 3.06
CA VAL A 715 -16.03 -2.17 2.15
C VAL A 715 -16.43 -2.61 0.75
N ASP A 716 -15.65 -2.12 -0.21
CA ASP A 716 -15.56 -2.66 -1.56
C ASP A 716 -14.27 -3.48 -1.67
N VAL A 717 -14.37 -4.69 -2.22
CA VAL A 717 -13.27 -5.65 -2.29
C VAL A 717 -13.17 -6.27 -3.67
N THR A 718 -12.05 -6.04 -4.36
CA THR A 718 -11.68 -6.76 -5.58
C THR A 718 -10.88 -8.00 -5.22
N GLY A 719 -11.18 -9.14 -5.86
CA GLY A 719 -10.42 -10.37 -5.63
C GLY A 719 -10.81 -11.51 -6.57
N VAL A 720 -9.99 -12.54 -6.60
CA VAL A 720 -10.24 -13.74 -7.40
C VAL A 720 -11.03 -14.74 -6.56
N VAL A 721 -12.15 -15.23 -7.08
CA VAL A 721 -12.92 -16.28 -6.40
C VAL A 721 -12.09 -17.56 -6.34
N ASN A 722 -11.95 -18.15 -5.15
CA ASN A 722 -11.14 -19.35 -4.95
C ASN A 722 -11.87 -20.40 -4.09
N ASP A 723 -11.59 -21.68 -4.37
CA ASP A 723 -11.99 -22.82 -3.53
C ASP A 723 -10.77 -23.33 -2.76
N TYR A 724 -10.64 -22.88 -1.51
CA TYR A 724 -9.57 -23.29 -0.63
C TYR A 724 -10.01 -24.45 0.27
N PHE A 725 -9.76 -25.69 -0.17
CA PHE A 725 -10.12 -26.92 0.55
C PHE A 725 -11.62 -27.05 0.88
N GLY A 726 -12.50 -26.59 -0.02
CA GLY A 726 -13.95 -26.60 0.12
C GLY A 726 -14.52 -25.31 0.71
N GLN A 727 -13.67 -24.35 1.12
CA GLN A 727 -14.09 -23.01 1.50
C GLN A 727 -14.12 -22.13 0.26
N ILE A 728 -15.31 -21.70 -0.15
CA ILE A 728 -15.44 -20.65 -1.17
C ILE A 728 -15.12 -19.31 -0.52
N GLN A 729 -14.06 -18.66 -1.00
CA GLN A 729 -13.51 -17.40 -0.49
C GLN A 729 -13.12 -16.46 -1.64
N LEU A 730 -12.85 -15.20 -1.30
CA LEU A 730 -12.28 -14.20 -2.20
C LEU A 730 -10.79 -14.02 -1.87
N ASP A 731 -9.90 -14.22 -2.83
CA ASP A 731 -8.46 -13.97 -2.69
C ASP A 731 -8.12 -12.56 -3.21
N ALA A 732 -7.85 -11.64 -2.29
CA ALA A 732 -7.53 -10.25 -2.55
C ALA A 732 -6.02 -9.96 -2.33
N SER A 733 -5.18 -10.98 -2.13
CA SER A 733 -3.77 -10.79 -1.74
C SER A 733 -2.88 -10.21 -2.84
N GLY A 734 -3.30 -10.31 -4.10
CA GLY A 734 -2.62 -9.70 -5.26
C GLY A 734 -3.40 -8.53 -5.86
N GLN A 735 -4.33 -7.94 -5.12
CA GLN A 735 -5.19 -6.84 -5.58
C GLN A 735 -4.99 -5.59 -4.71
N ALA A 736 -5.54 -4.46 -5.16
CA ALA A 736 -5.57 -3.25 -4.34
C ALA A 736 -6.26 -3.52 -2.98
N PRO A 737 -5.82 -2.86 -1.89
CA PRO A 737 -6.46 -3.02 -0.58
C PRO A 737 -7.96 -2.73 -0.62
N ALA A 738 -8.73 -3.42 0.22
CA ALA A 738 -10.17 -3.18 0.36
C ALA A 738 -10.45 -1.70 0.64
N THR A 739 -11.34 -1.11 -0.16
CA THR A 739 -11.72 0.30 -0.04
C THR A 739 -12.74 0.45 1.07
N VAL A 740 -12.41 1.20 2.13
CA VAL A 740 -13.33 1.45 3.25
C VAL A 740 -14.25 2.62 2.90
N LEU A 741 -15.55 2.33 2.71
CA LEU A 741 -16.57 3.32 2.39
C LEU A 741 -17.03 4.09 3.64
N SER A 742 -17.17 3.38 4.76
CA SER A 742 -17.57 3.96 6.06
C SER A 742 -17.24 3.02 7.21
N SER A 743 -17.09 3.56 8.42
CA SER A 743 -16.71 2.82 9.62
C SER A 743 -17.75 2.87 10.74
N GLY A 744 -17.76 1.84 11.59
CA GLY A 744 -18.61 1.77 12.78
C GLY A 744 -20.10 1.53 12.49
N ASN A 745 -20.41 0.87 11.38
CA ASN A 745 -21.76 0.50 10.99
C ASN A 745 -22.33 -0.61 11.88
N PRO A 746 -23.68 -0.68 12.03
CA PRO A 746 -24.31 -1.80 12.72
C PRO A 746 -24.02 -3.12 12.01
N LEU A 747 -23.84 -4.18 12.80
CA LEU A 747 -23.68 -5.55 12.31
C LEU A 747 -25.05 -6.22 12.14
N PRO A 748 -25.16 -7.23 11.25
CA PRO A 748 -26.34 -8.09 11.22
C PRO A 748 -26.56 -8.76 12.58
N ASP A 749 -27.82 -8.94 12.97
CA ASP A 749 -28.15 -9.74 14.16
C ASP A 749 -27.63 -11.18 13.96
N PRO A 750 -26.92 -11.79 14.94
CA PRO A 750 -26.43 -13.16 14.81
C PRO A 750 -27.58 -14.16 14.60
N GLU A 751 -27.44 -15.03 13.59
CA GLU A 751 -28.47 -16.02 13.26
C GLU A 751 -28.50 -17.16 14.29
N PRO A 752 -29.65 -17.48 14.89
CA PRO A 752 -29.75 -18.60 15.83
C PRO A 752 -29.60 -19.95 15.14
N ALA A 753 -28.57 -20.73 15.51
CA ALA A 753 -28.36 -22.07 14.98
C ALA A 753 -28.22 -23.13 16.08
N LEU A 754 -28.59 -24.37 15.76
CA LEU A 754 -28.20 -25.52 16.59
C LEU A 754 -26.80 -25.96 16.18
N PRO A 755 -25.90 -26.29 17.12
CA PRO A 755 -24.58 -26.82 16.79
C PRO A 755 -24.61 -28.00 15.80
N SER A 756 -25.61 -28.89 15.92
CA SER A 756 -25.77 -30.04 15.02
C SER A 756 -26.17 -29.68 13.59
N ASP A 757 -26.67 -28.47 13.37
CA ASP A 757 -27.12 -28.02 12.05
C ASP A 757 -25.97 -27.42 11.24
N ILE A 758 -24.97 -26.86 11.92
CA ILE A 758 -23.82 -26.17 11.33
C ILE A 758 -22.49 -26.94 11.44
N VAL A 759 -22.41 -28.01 12.24
CA VAL A 759 -21.25 -28.91 12.26
C VAL A 759 -21.02 -29.57 10.88
N GLU A 760 -19.89 -30.23 10.70
CA GLU A 760 -19.56 -30.91 9.43
C GLU A 760 -20.67 -31.87 8.96
N LEU A 761 -21.05 -31.75 7.68
CA LEU A 761 -22.16 -32.47 7.04
C LEU A 761 -23.55 -32.12 7.63
N GLY A 762 -23.64 -31.09 8.45
CA GLY A 762 -24.88 -30.51 8.94
C GLY A 762 -25.70 -29.87 7.81
N PRO A 763 -27.04 -29.84 7.93
CA PRO A 763 -27.93 -29.29 6.91
C PRO A 763 -27.71 -27.80 6.59
N LEU A 764 -27.20 -27.01 7.52
CA LEU A 764 -26.98 -25.56 7.39
C LEU A 764 -25.51 -25.19 7.24
N GLN A 765 -24.59 -26.17 7.22
CA GLN A 765 -23.15 -25.94 7.20
C GLN A 765 -22.72 -25.00 6.07
N ALA A 766 -23.13 -25.28 4.83
CA ALA A 766 -22.79 -24.45 3.67
C ALA A 766 -23.60 -23.15 3.62
N GLN A 767 -24.83 -23.15 4.15
CA GLN A 767 -25.73 -22.00 4.11
C GLN A 767 -25.27 -20.90 5.07
N LEU A 768 -24.73 -21.27 6.23
CA LEU A 768 -24.29 -20.31 7.24
C LEU A 768 -22.78 -20.11 7.24
N GLU A 769 -22.05 -20.69 6.30
CA GLU A 769 -20.62 -20.43 6.14
C GLU A 769 -20.35 -18.92 5.98
N ALA A 770 -19.35 -18.42 6.71
CA ALA A 770 -18.95 -17.01 6.82
C ALA A 770 -19.99 -16.07 7.44
N THR A 771 -21.17 -16.56 7.84
CA THR A 771 -22.20 -15.74 8.50
C THR A 771 -21.98 -15.64 10.01
N LEU A 772 -22.45 -14.55 10.61
CA LEU A 772 -22.45 -14.36 12.06
C LEU A 772 -23.60 -15.17 12.69
N VAL A 773 -23.27 -16.08 13.62
CA VAL A 773 -24.20 -17.04 14.22
C VAL A 773 -24.15 -16.98 15.74
N VAL A 774 -25.29 -17.28 16.38
CA VAL A 774 -25.38 -17.55 17.82
C VAL A 774 -25.85 -18.98 18.10
N VAL A 775 -25.12 -19.69 18.94
CA VAL A 775 -25.53 -21.00 19.48
C VAL A 775 -25.83 -20.87 20.96
N SER A 776 -26.91 -21.48 21.46
CA SER A 776 -27.37 -21.30 22.84
C SER A 776 -27.45 -22.59 23.64
N ASN A 777 -27.22 -22.48 24.95
CA ASN A 777 -27.32 -23.57 25.92
C ASN A 777 -26.46 -24.79 25.55
N VAL A 778 -25.17 -24.56 25.34
CA VAL A 778 -24.23 -25.60 24.90
C VAL A 778 -23.26 -25.96 26.02
N ASP A 779 -23.02 -27.25 26.21
CA ASP A 779 -22.02 -27.74 27.16
C ASP A 779 -20.70 -28.05 26.44
N VAL A 780 -19.57 -27.72 27.04
CA VAL A 780 -18.23 -28.10 26.57
C VAL A 780 -18.07 -29.61 26.71
N THR A 781 -17.98 -30.31 25.59
CA THR A 781 -17.89 -31.78 25.53
C THR A 781 -16.47 -32.29 25.35
N ASN A 782 -15.55 -31.46 24.83
CA ASN A 782 -14.17 -31.82 24.60
C ASN A 782 -13.27 -30.57 24.66
N ILE A 783 -12.26 -30.56 25.52
CA ILE A 783 -11.32 -29.42 25.68
C ILE A 783 -10.00 -29.63 24.93
N SER A 784 -9.90 -30.71 24.16
CA SER A 784 -8.72 -31.02 23.35
C SER A 784 -9.16 -31.88 22.16
N PRO A 785 -9.91 -31.29 21.22
CA PRO A 785 -10.25 -31.97 19.98
C PRO A 785 -8.98 -32.33 19.20
N LEU A 786 -9.06 -33.39 18.40
CA LEU A 786 -7.93 -33.75 17.54
C LEU A 786 -7.77 -32.68 16.44
N PRO A 787 -6.54 -32.22 16.16
CA PRO A 787 -6.32 -31.25 15.09
C PRO A 787 -6.75 -31.80 13.73
N GLY A 788 -7.24 -30.91 12.88
CA GLY A 788 -7.43 -31.19 11.46
C GLY A 788 -6.12 -31.24 10.69
N PRO A 789 -6.14 -31.65 9.41
CA PRO A 789 -4.98 -31.54 8.54
C PRO A 789 -4.52 -30.08 8.43
N GLY A 790 -3.23 -29.83 8.71
CA GLY A 790 -2.64 -28.49 8.62
C GLY A 790 -3.02 -27.54 9.76
N ASP A 791 -3.47 -28.08 10.88
CA ASP A 791 -4.00 -27.34 12.03
C ASP A 791 -3.24 -27.77 13.30
N ASP A 792 -3.00 -26.84 14.22
CA ASP A 792 -2.61 -27.11 15.60
C ASP A 792 -3.77 -26.71 16.51
N ALA A 793 -4.54 -27.69 17.02
CA ALA A 793 -5.74 -27.47 17.84
C ALA A 793 -5.40 -26.97 19.27
N THR A 794 -4.43 -26.09 19.41
CA THR A 794 -4.18 -25.30 20.60
C THR A 794 -5.35 -24.33 20.81
N ASN A 795 -5.82 -24.20 22.05
CA ASN A 795 -6.94 -23.32 22.42
C ASN A 795 -8.28 -23.55 21.68
N GLU A 796 -8.51 -24.75 21.15
CA GLU A 796 -9.81 -25.17 20.60
C GLU A 796 -10.60 -26.05 21.57
N PHE A 797 -11.93 -25.96 21.52
CA PHE A 797 -12.82 -26.88 22.25
C PHE A 797 -14.08 -27.23 21.43
N GLU A 798 -14.69 -28.38 21.73
CA GLU A 798 -15.98 -28.78 21.15
C GLU A 798 -17.10 -28.59 22.18
N VAL A 799 -18.23 -28.12 21.68
CA VAL A 799 -19.47 -28.02 22.45
C VAL A 799 -20.49 -29.08 22.03
N THR A 800 -21.58 -29.16 22.78
CA THR A 800 -22.69 -30.09 22.55
C THR A 800 -23.12 -30.07 21.09
N GLY A 801 -23.13 -31.24 20.45
CA GLY A 801 -23.40 -31.37 19.02
C GLY A 801 -22.14 -31.54 18.15
N GLY A 802 -20.95 -31.37 18.73
CA GLY A 802 -19.66 -31.58 18.05
C GLY A 802 -19.10 -30.35 17.34
N LEU A 803 -19.77 -29.20 17.43
CA LEU A 803 -19.28 -27.94 16.87
C LEU A 803 -18.01 -27.50 17.60
N ARG A 804 -16.97 -27.14 16.83
CA ARG A 804 -15.74 -26.57 17.35
C ARG A 804 -15.88 -25.07 17.56
N VAL A 805 -15.30 -24.58 18.64
CA VAL A 805 -15.08 -23.16 18.91
C VAL A 805 -13.57 -22.96 18.88
N ASN A 806 -13.13 -22.05 18.02
CA ASN A 806 -11.72 -21.89 17.65
C ASN A 806 -11.22 -20.47 18.00
N ASP A 807 -9.90 -20.30 17.99
CA ASP A 807 -9.20 -19.08 18.42
C ASP A 807 -8.77 -18.17 17.27
N PHE A 808 -9.36 -18.33 16.07
CA PHE A 808 -8.90 -17.63 14.86
C PHE A 808 -8.85 -16.10 15.01
N PHE A 809 -9.81 -15.52 15.72
CA PHE A 809 -9.81 -14.09 16.07
C PHE A 809 -9.66 -13.83 17.55
N TYR A 810 -10.07 -14.77 18.41
CA TYR A 810 -10.06 -14.56 19.85
C TYR A 810 -9.78 -15.85 20.61
N VAL A 811 -8.69 -15.84 21.39
CA VAL A 811 -8.33 -16.91 22.31
C VAL A 811 -9.23 -16.84 23.55
N ALA A 812 -9.95 -17.92 23.85
CA ALA A 812 -10.82 -17.99 25.02
C ALA A 812 -10.02 -17.89 26.34
N ASP A 813 -10.25 -16.83 27.12
CA ASP A 813 -9.59 -16.60 28.42
C ASP A 813 -10.61 -16.24 29.53
N PRO A 814 -10.70 -17.03 30.63
CA PRO A 814 -10.01 -18.28 30.87
C PRO A 814 -10.50 -19.40 29.94
N PHE A 815 -9.58 -20.28 29.57
CA PHE A 815 -9.90 -21.43 28.72
C PHE A 815 -10.97 -22.34 29.36
N PRO A 816 -11.98 -22.82 28.62
CA PRO A 816 -13.10 -23.57 29.17
C PRO A 816 -12.73 -24.89 29.85
N MET A 817 -13.53 -25.25 30.85
CA MET A 817 -13.47 -26.56 31.50
C MET A 817 -14.43 -27.57 30.88
N MET A 818 -14.07 -28.86 30.91
CA MET A 818 -14.95 -29.94 30.45
C MET A 818 -16.26 -29.96 31.28
N GLY A 819 -17.40 -29.93 30.60
CA GLY A 819 -18.74 -29.85 31.19
C GLY A 819 -19.21 -28.44 31.57
N GLN A 820 -18.46 -27.39 31.24
CA GLN A 820 -18.91 -26.00 31.39
C GLN A 820 -20.07 -25.71 30.44
N THR A 821 -21.09 -24.99 30.92
CA THR A 821 -22.25 -24.60 30.11
C THR A 821 -22.11 -23.15 29.69
N TYR A 822 -22.31 -22.87 28.39
CA TYR A 822 -22.44 -21.53 27.86
C TYR A 822 -23.90 -21.26 27.49
N SER A 823 -24.47 -20.18 28.04
CA SER A 823 -25.84 -19.75 27.73
C SER A 823 -25.99 -19.30 26.28
N GLN A 824 -24.96 -18.65 25.74
CA GLN A 824 -24.81 -18.34 24.31
C GLN A 824 -23.33 -18.25 23.93
N LEU A 825 -23.00 -18.57 22.68
CA LEU A 825 -21.72 -18.26 22.04
C LEU A 825 -22.02 -17.65 20.67
N VAL A 826 -21.33 -16.57 20.33
CA VAL A 826 -21.45 -15.88 19.05
C VAL A 826 -20.14 -16.03 18.25
N GLY A 827 -20.21 -16.04 16.93
CA GLY A 827 -19.02 -16.02 16.08
C GLY A 827 -19.35 -16.20 14.61
N ASN A 828 -18.37 -15.95 13.75
CA ASN A 828 -18.48 -16.28 12.33
C ASN A 828 -18.31 -17.79 12.14
N VAL A 829 -19.13 -18.42 11.31
CA VAL A 829 -18.95 -19.84 10.97
C VAL A 829 -17.86 -19.96 9.91
N ARG A 830 -16.85 -20.79 10.13
CA ARG A 830 -15.76 -21.02 9.18
C ARG A 830 -15.65 -22.50 8.84
N TRP A 831 -15.50 -22.82 7.56
CA TRP A 831 -15.05 -24.15 7.13
C TRP A 831 -13.55 -24.10 6.89
N ALA A 832 -12.77 -24.81 7.70
CA ALA A 832 -11.32 -24.88 7.57
C ALA A 832 -10.79 -26.20 8.14
N ASN A 833 -9.70 -26.71 7.55
CA ASN A 833 -9.01 -27.92 8.05
C ASN A 833 -9.93 -29.14 8.22
N GLN A 834 -10.95 -29.27 7.35
CA GLN A 834 -11.99 -30.32 7.37
C GLN A 834 -12.98 -30.25 8.55
N TYR A 835 -13.03 -29.14 9.27
CA TYR A 835 -13.99 -28.90 10.34
C TYR A 835 -14.73 -27.59 10.13
N THR A 836 -15.96 -27.54 10.65
CA THR A 836 -16.72 -26.31 10.81
C THR A 836 -16.45 -25.77 12.21
N LYS A 837 -15.97 -24.54 12.25
CA LYS A 837 -15.53 -23.84 13.45
C LYS A 837 -16.43 -22.62 13.64
N LEU A 838 -16.83 -22.35 14.87
CA LEU A 838 -17.35 -21.05 15.28
C LEU A 838 -16.13 -20.21 15.68
N GLU A 839 -16.01 -19.02 15.11
CA GLU A 839 -14.91 -18.09 15.32
C GLU A 839 -15.40 -16.86 16.11
N PRO A 840 -15.38 -16.90 17.45
CA PRO A 840 -15.63 -15.73 18.29
C PRO A 840 -14.63 -14.62 17.97
N ARG A 841 -15.08 -13.37 18.00
CA ARG A 841 -14.31 -12.21 17.54
C ARG A 841 -13.73 -11.42 18.70
N SER A 842 -14.35 -11.52 19.87
CA SER A 842 -13.85 -10.93 21.11
C SER A 842 -14.51 -11.56 22.33
N VAL A 843 -14.11 -11.11 23.52
CA VAL A 843 -14.75 -11.49 24.80
C VAL A 843 -16.26 -11.25 24.83
N SER A 844 -16.79 -10.28 24.04
CA SER A 844 -18.23 -10.00 24.01
C SER A 844 -19.06 -11.11 23.37
N ASP A 845 -18.42 -12.00 22.59
CA ASP A 845 -19.06 -13.13 21.95
C ASP A 845 -19.20 -14.34 22.89
N TYR A 846 -18.59 -14.27 24.08
CA TYR A 846 -18.80 -15.19 25.19
C TYR A 846 -19.79 -14.58 26.20
N PRO A 847 -20.56 -15.40 26.94
CA PRO A 847 -21.36 -14.90 28.03
C PRO A 847 -20.42 -14.61 29.22
N PRO A 848 -20.70 -13.56 30.02
CA PRO A 848 -19.89 -13.26 31.19
C PRO A 848 -19.86 -14.42 32.19
N VAL A 849 -18.66 -14.85 32.60
CA VAL A 849 -18.47 -15.94 33.57
C VAL A 849 -18.07 -15.39 34.94
N LEU A 850 -18.36 -16.12 36.03
CA LEU A 850 -17.98 -15.73 37.38
C LEU A 850 -16.46 -15.88 37.59
N THR A 851 -15.75 -14.79 37.86
CA THR A 851 -14.28 -14.76 37.98
C THR A 851 -13.79 -14.54 39.41
N ASN A 852 -14.56 -13.83 40.25
CA ASN A 852 -14.17 -13.56 41.63
C ASN A 852 -15.38 -13.55 42.59
N PHE A 853 -15.16 -14.00 43.84
CA PHE A 853 -16.12 -13.92 44.94
C PHE A 853 -15.45 -13.49 46.26
N GLY A 854 -14.58 -12.47 46.18
CA GLY A 854 -13.91 -11.86 47.34
C GLY A 854 -12.71 -12.65 47.86
N GLN A 855 -12.22 -12.25 49.03
CA GLN A 855 -11.05 -12.86 49.68
C GLN A 855 -11.38 -14.26 50.25
N PRO A 856 -10.35 -15.12 50.47
CA PRO A 856 -10.55 -16.48 51.00
C PRO A 856 -11.29 -16.52 52.34
N SER A 857 -11.17 -15.44 53.13
CA SER A 857 -11.91 -15.24 54.37
C SER A 857 -12.54 -13.85 54.44
N SER A 858 -13.75 -13.78 54.99
CA SER A 858 -14.44 -12.54 55.29
C SER A 858 -15.13 -12.61 56.67
N TYR A 859 -15.45 -11.47 57.25
CA TYR A 859 -15.88 -11.37 58.64
C TYR A 859 -17.20 -10.60 58.76
N LEU A 860 -18.08 -11.07 59.64
CA LEU A 860 -19.39 -10.45 59.84
C LEU A 860 -19.76 -10.41 61.33
N LEU A 861 -20.30 -9.29 61.81
CA LEU A 861 -20.72 -9.17 63.21
C LEU A 861 -22.03 -9.95 63.44
N VAL A 862 -22.08 -10.74 64.51
CA VAL A 862 -23.28 -11.50 64.87
C VAL A 862 -24.51 -10.59 65.06
N GLY A 863 -25.64 -10.98 64.48
CA GLY A 863 -26.89 -10.22 64.51
C GLY A 863 -26.98 -9.07 63.53
N THR A 864 -25.98 -8.86 62.66
CA THR A 864 -26.00 -7.80 61.63
C THR A 864 -26.32 -8.35 60.24
N MET A 865 -26.95 -7.49 59.42
CA MET A 865 -27.09 -7.67 57.97
C MET A 865 -26.24 -6.59 57.31
N ALA A 866 -25.10 -6.98 56.74
CA ALA A 866 -24.10 -6.07 56.19
C ALA A 866 -23.24 -6.80 55.14
N GLU A 867 -22.47 -6.03 54.37
CA GLU A 867 -21.37 -6.61 53.60
C GLU A 867 -20.31 -7.16 54.57
N PRO A 868 -19.82 -8.39 54.36
CA PRO A 868 -18.66 -8.90 55.08
C PRO A 868 -17.44 -7.98 54.92
N VAL A 869 -16.50 -8.04 55.84
CA VAL A 869 -15.22 -7.34 55.74
C VAL A 869 -14.09 -8.35 55.60
N PRO A 870 -13.20 -8.28 54.60
CA PRO A 870 -13.28 -7.42 53.42
C PRO A 870 -14.56 -7.68 52.62
N GLY A 871 -15.00 -6.70 51.83
CA GLY A 871 -16.23 -6.77 51.04
C GLY A 871 -16.29 -8.03 50.18
N LEU A 872 -17.44 -8.72 50.20
CA LEU A 872 -17.71 -9.86 49.34
C LEU A 872 -18.42 -9.37 48.08
N GLN A 873 -17.81 -9.50 46.91
CA GLN A 873 -18.40 -9.11 45.63
C GLN A 873 -18.39 -10.28 44.66
N VAL A 874 -19.51 -10.52 43.98
CA VAL A 874 -19.53 -11.35 42.77
C VAL A 874 -19.01 -10.51 41.62
N VAL A 875 -18.03 -11.04 40.87
CA VAL A 875 -17.41 -10.35 39.73
C VAL A 875 -17.46 -11.26 38.51
N LEU A 876 -17.84 -10.70 37.37
CA LEU A 876 -17.92 -11.37 36.08
C LEU A 876 -16.68 -11.07 35.21
N SER A 877 -16.45 -11.85 34.16
CA SER A 877 -15.36 -11.62 33.19
C SER A 877 -15.62 -10.45 32.23
N ALA A 878 -16.88 -10.08 32.06
CA ALA A 878 -17.33 -9.01 31.17
C ALA A 878 -18.62 -8.35 31.73
N PRO A 879 -19.04 -7.17 31.22
CA PRO A 879 -20.31 -6.57 31.60
C PRO A 879 -21.47 -7.54 31.41
N ALA A 880 -22.37 -7.62 32.40
CA ALA A 880 -23.55 -8.46 32.32
C ALA A 880 -24.41 -8.05 31.11
N LEU A 881 -24.85 -9.02 30.30
CA LEU A 881 -25.68 -8.80 29.10
C LEU A 881 -27.19 -8.62 29.44
N GLY A 882 -27.47 -8.25 30.69
CA GLY A 882 -28.78 -8.18 31.35
C GLY A 882 -28.65 -8.31 32.87
N ASP A 883 -29.75 -8.23 33.61
CA ASP A 883 -29.74 -8.48 35.06
C ASP A 883 -29.41 -9.96 35.34
N THR A 884 -28.15 -10.25 35.71
CA THR A 884 -27.62 -11.61 35.84
C THR A 884 -27.68 -12.08 37.30
N PRO A 885 -28.49 -13.11 37.63
CA PRO A 885 -28.51 -13.69 38.97
C PRO A 885 -27.33 -14.66 39.20
N VAL A 886 -26.51 -14.38 40.21
CA VAL A 886 -25.48 -15.29 40.73
C VAL A 886 -26.01 -15.96 42.00
N ASP A 887 -26.17 -17.28 41.98
CA ASP A 887 -26.73 -18.04 43.10
C ASP A 887 -25.76 -18.10 44.29
N LEU A 888 -26.29 -17.94 45.51
CA LEU A 888 -25.54 -18.08 46.75
C LEU A 888 -25.98 -19.32 47.54
N ILE A 889 -25.02 -20.19 47.85
CA ILE A 889 -25.22 -21.41 48.63
C ILE A 889 -24.48 -21.28 49.97
N TYR A 890 -25.18 -21.56 51.06
CA TYR A 890 -24.64 -21.46 52.42
C TYR A 890 -24.41 -22.85 53.00
N ALA A 891 -23.16 -23.19 53.34
CA ALA A 891 -22.82 -24.50 53.91
C ALA A 891 -23.44 -24.72 55.30
N ASP A 892 -23.54 -23.66 56.12
CA ASP A 892 -24.26 -23.66 57.40
C ASP A 892 -25.11 -22.38 57.56
N PRO A 893 -26.40 -22.42 57.13
CA PRO A 893 -27.34 -21.31 57.28
C PRO A 893 -27.58 -20.87 58.73
N GLY A 894 -27.21 -21.70 59.72
CA GLY A 894 -27.31 -21.38 61.14
C GLY A 894 -26.21 -20.44 61.65
N VAL A 895 -25.13 -20.30 60.89
CA VAL A 895 -23.99 -19.39 61.18
C VAL A 895 -24.06 -18.17 60.28
N VAL A 896 -24.20 -18.34 58.96
CA VAL A 896 -24.30 -17.26 57.96
C VAL A 896 -25.49 -17.52 57.04
N SER A 897 -26.31 -16.51 56.78
CA SER A 897 -27.43 -16.60 55.82
C SER A 897 -27.54 -15.33 54.98
N GLY A 898 -28.31 -15.34 53.89
CA GLY A 898 -28.50 -14.18 53.03
C GLY A 898 -29.51 -14.46 51.91
N PRO A 899 -29.52 -13.65 50.84
CA PRO A 899 -30.38 -13.88 49.68
C PRO A 899 -30.01 -15.16 48.93
N ALA A 900 -30.96 -15.74 48.20
CA ALA A 900 -30.69 -16.94 47.39
C ALA A 900 -29.78 -16.65 46.18
N SER A 901 -29.72 -15.39 45.73
CA SER A 901 -28.85 -14.93 44.67
C SER A 901 -28.52 -13.44 44.83
N VAL A 902 -27.42 -13.00 44.19
CA VAL A 902 -27.03 -11.60 44.01
C VAL A 902 -27.24 -11.24 42.54
N ILE A 903 -27.86 -10.09 42.27
CA ILE A 903 -28.06 -9.62 40.89
C ILE A 903 -26.91 -8.71 40.51
N VAL A 904 -26.17 -9.08 39.47
CA VAL A 904 -25.27 -8.17 38.75
C VAL A 904 -26.12 -7.42 37.71
N PRO A 905 -26.30 -6.09 37.83
CA PRO A 905 -27.14 -5.34 36.91
C PRO A 905 -26.62 -5.36 35.47
N ASP A 906 -27.51 -5.19 34.50
CA ASP A 906 -27.15 -4.99 33.09
C ASP A 906 -26.04 -3.94 32.90
N GLY A 907 -25.01 -4.28 32.13
CA GLY A 907 -23.82 -3.47 31.88
C GLY A 907 -22.84 -3.36 33.05
N ALA A 908 -23.12 -3.94 34.22
CA ALA A 908 -22.19 -3.98 35.36
C ALA A 908 -21.35 -5.26 35.33
N ILE A 909 -20.12 -5.18 35.86
CA ILE A 909 -19.21 -6.32 35.97
C ILE A 909 -19.26 -6.96 37.37
N SER A 910 -19.75 -6.25 38.39
CA SER A 910 -19.80 -6.77 39.76
C SER A 910 -21.01 -6.32 40.57
N ALA A 911 -21.31 -7.06 41.64
CA ALA A 911 -22.29 -6.68 42.65
C ALA A 911 -21.89 -7.18 44.06
N PRO A 912 -22.17 -6.40 45.12
CA PRO A 912 -21.86 -6.80 46.49
C PRO A 912 -22.84 -7.86 47.03
N ALA A 913 -22.32 -8.78 47.83
CA ALA A 913 -23.08 -9.78 48.55
C ALA A 913 -23.32 -9.35 50.01
N VAL A 914 -24.55 -8.91 50.30
CA VAL A 914 -24.97 -8.55 51.67
C VAL A 914 -25.44 -9.81 52.40
N LEU A 915 -24.78 -10.14 53.50
CA LEU A 915 -25.03 -11.34 54.29
C LEU A 915 -25.53 -11.00 55.69
N THR A 916 -26.06 -12.00 56.41
CA THR A 916 -26.54 -11.92 57.79
C THR A 916 -25.76 -12.88 58.69
N GLY A 917 -25.14 -12.35 59.74
CA GLY A 917 -24.44 -13.14 60.75
C GLY A 917 -25.43 -13.69 61.77
N VAL A 918 -25.70 -14.99 61.76
CA VAL A 918 -26.78 -15.62 62.55
C VAL A 918 -26.29 -16.06 63.92
N ALA A 919 -25.14 -16.75 63.98
CA ALA A 919 -24.52 -17.24 65.20
C ALA A 919 -22.99 -17.26 65.04
N LEU A 920 -22.27 -17.26 66.16
CA LEU A 920 -20.80 -17.34 66.15
C LEU A 920 -20.32 -18.64 65.52
N GLY A 921 -19.32 -18.55 64.63
CA GLY A 921 -18.76 -19.69 63.91
C GLY A 921 -18.19 -19.27 62.56
N THR A 922 -17.76 -20.26 61.76
CA THR A 922 -17.31 -20.04 60.38
C THR A 922 -18.13 -20.95 59.47
N ALA A 923 -18.61 -20.41 58.35
CA ALA A 923 -19.33 -21.18 57.33
C ALA A 923 -18.91 -20.74 55.94
N ASP A 924 -18.83 -21.69 55.02
CA ASP A 924 -18.53 -21.40 53.62
C ASP A 924 -19.78 -20.87 52.90
N VAL A 925 -19.56 -19.88 52.03
CA VAL A 925 -20.54 -19.34 51.10
C VAL A 925 -20.01 -19.56 49.69
N THR A 926 -20.83 -20.18 48.84
CA THR A 926 -20.48 -20.46 47.44
C THR A 926 -21.31 -19.57 46.53
N ALA A 927 -20.66 -18.80 45.66
CA ALA A 927 -21.30 -18.15 44.52
C ALA A 927 -21.25 -19.09 43.31
N SER A 928 -22.35 -19.19 42.57
CA SER A 928 -22.49 -20.08 41.42
C SER A 928 -23.15 -19.37 40.25
N LEU A 929 -22.53 -19.43 39.07
CA LEU A 929 -23.10 -18.97 37.79
C LEU A 929 -22.68 -19.95 36.69
N ASP A 930 -23.65 -20.48 35.94
CA ASP A 930 -23.43 -21.35 34.77
C ASP A 930 -22.40 -22.49 34.97
N GLY A 931 -22.42 -23.09 36.17
CA GLY A 931 -21.55 -24.22 36.55
C GLY A 931 -20.21 -23.82 37.18
N VAL A 932 -19.80 -22.56 37.06
CA VAL A 932 -18.61 -22.02 37.77
C VAL A 932 -18.97 -21.74 39.23
N GLN A 933 -18.18 -22.26 40.17
CA GLN A 933 -18.39 -22.09 41.60
C GLN A 933 -17.16 -21.50 42.29
N LEU A 934 -17.35 -20.39 43.00
CA LEU A 934 -16.33 -19.75 43.83
C LEU A 934 -16.76 -19.81 45.29
N VAL A 935 -15.84 -20.20 46.18
CA VAL A 935 -16.11 -20.43 47.60
C VAL A 935 -15.29 -19.50 48.47
N THR A 936 -15.93 -18.87 49.45
CA THR A 936 -15.29 -18.04 50.50
C THR A 936 -15.73 -18.51 51.89
N SER A 937 -14.86 -18.44 52.88
CA SER A 937 -15.21 -18.73 54.28
C SER A 937 -15.60 -17.45 55.02
N VAL A 938 -16.81 -17.40 55.59
CA VAL A 938 -17.29 -16.24 56.37
C VAL A 938 -17.27 -16.58 57.87
N ARG A 939 -16.46 -15.86 58.65
CA ARG A 939 -16.40 -15.96 60.12
C ARG A 939 -17.34 -14.94 60.75
N VAL A 940 -18.33 -15.42 61.48
CA VAL A 940 -19.23 -14.60 62.30
C VAL A 940 -18.67 -14.47 63.70
N TYR A 941 -18.39 -13.24 64.12
CA TYR A 941 -17.72 -12.92 65.37
C TYR A 941 -18.57 -12.01 66.27
N ASP A 942 -18.21 -11.93 67.56
CA ASP A 942 -18.72 -10.96 68.52
C ASP A 942 -17.71 -9.82 68.73
N ASP A 943 -18.18 -8.58 68.83
CA ASP A 943 -17.34 -7.40 69.05
C ASP A 943 -16.64 -7.42 70.43
N LEU A 944 -17.03 -8.32 71.32
CA LEU A 944 -16.37 -8.57 72.61
C LEU A 944 -15.21 -9.58 72.56
N GLU A 945 -14.98 -10.25 71.43
CA GLU A 945 -13.88 -11.21 71.29
C GLU A 945 -12.50 -10.52 71.42
N PRO A 946 -11.52 -11.13 72.12
CA PRO A 946 -10.17 -10.57 72.18
C PRO A 946 -9.50 -10.66 70.80
N ARG A 947 -8.91 -9.55 70.34
CA ARG A 947 -8.16 -9.49 69.08
C ARG A 947 -6.72 -9.93 69.29
N VAL A 948 -6.19 -10.67 68.33
CA VAL A 948 -4.79 -11.07 68.24
C VAL A 948 -4.13 -10.30 67.10
N PRO A 949 -3.09 -9.50 67.36
CA PRO A 949 -2.34 -8.84 66.31
C PRO A 949 -1.33 -9.82 65.69
N THR A 950 -1.10 -9.70 64.38
CA THR A 950 -0.02 -10.35 63.63
C THR A 950 0.72 -9.30 62.80
N LEU A 951 2.04 -9.35 62.78
CA LEU A 951 2.87 -8.44 61.98
C LEU A 951 3.25 -9.08 60.63
N SER A 952 3.21 -8.28 59.57
CA SER A 952 3.68 -8.64 58.23
C SER A 952 4.51 -7.51 57.60
N PRO A 953 5.63 -7.83 56.93
CA PRO A 953 6.27 -9.15 56.89
C PRO A 953 6.80 -9.57 58.27
N SER A 954 6.89 -10.87 58.53
CA SER A 954 7.44 -11.40 59.80
C SER A 954 8.96 -11.24 59.92
N MET A 955 9.63 -10.98 58.80
CA MET A 955 11.02 -10.54 58.72
C MET A 955 11.11 -9.34 57.80
N LEU A 956 11.77 -8.28 58.24
CA LEU A 956 11.98 -7.04 57.50
C LEU A 956 13.48 -6.76 57.50
N SER A 957 14.10 -6.65 56.32
CA SER A 957 15.48 -6.18 56.21
C SER A 957 15.48 -4.70 55.82
N MET A 958 16.29 -3.90 56.50
CA MET A 958 16.36 -2.45 56.29
C MET A 958 17.82 -2.01 56.20
N GLN A 959 18.10 -1.00 55.38
CA GLN A 959 19.43 -0.39 55.37
C GLN A 959 19.59 0.60 56.55
N LEU A 960 20.78 1.16 56.72
CA LEU A 960 21.01 2.26 57.65
C LEU A 960 20.22 3.51 57.23
N MET A 961 19.59 4.20 58.19
CA MET A 961 18.83 5.45 57.98
C MET A 961 17.61 5.31 57.05
N ASP A 962 17.07 4.11 56.96
CA ASP A 962 15.98 3.70 56.08
C ASP A 962 14.63 3.76 56.80
N MET A 963 13.54 3.80 56.02
CA MET A 963 12.18 3.70 56.52
C MET A 963 11.42 2.64 55.73
N ALA A 964 10.82 1.69 56.44
CA ALA A 964 10.03 0.63 55.84
C ALA A 964 8.79 0.38 56.68
N ASP A 965 7.76 -0.13 56.04
CA ASP A 965 6.45 -0.30 56.65
C ASP A 965 6.26 -1.73 57.17
N LEU A 966 5.73 -1.84 58.39
CA LEU A 966 5.13 -3.07 58.90
C LEU A 966 3.62 -2.87 58.96
N THR A 967 2.89 -3.90 58.57
CA THR A 967 1.44 -3.94 58.70
C THR A 967 1.06 -4.79 59.90
N VAL A 968 0.30 -4.22 60.84
CA VAL A 968 -0.41 -5.03 61.84
C VAL A 968 -1.74 -5.47 61.27
N THR A 969 -2.02 -6.76 61.33
CA THR A 969 -3.31 -7.36 60.96
C THR A 969 -3.93 -8.00 62.20
N LEU A 970 -5.23 -7.83 62.40
CA LEU A 970 -6.02 -8.42 63.46
C LEU A 970 -6.70 -9.69 62.95
N ASP A 971 -6.86 -10.69 63.81
CA ASP A 971 -7.53 -11.95 63.45
C ASP A 971 -9.05 -11.82 63.22
N ILE A 972 -9.65 -10.72 63.69
CA ILE A 972 -11.02 -10.25 63.43
C ILE A 972 -11.04 -8.70 63.36
N PRO A 973 -12.03 -8.08 62.69
CA PRO A 973 -12.06 -6.62 62.54
C PRO A 973 -12.04 -5.85 63.86
N ALA A 974 -11.43 -4.66 63.84
CA ALA A 974 -11.33 -3.78 65.00
C ALA A 974 -12.72 -3.31 65.49
N PRO A 975 -12.91 -3.16 66.82
CA PRO A 975 -14.22 -2.84 67.39
C PRO A 975 -14.68 -1.41 67.12
N ALA A 976 -15.92 -1.11 67.49
CA ALA A 976 -16.49 0.24 67.40
C ALA A 976 -15.68 1.25 68.24
N GLY A 977 -14.77 1.99 67.59
CA GLY A 977 -13.82 2.91 68.22
C GLY A 977 -12.36 2.71 67.79
N GLY A 978 -12.07 1.65 67.02
CA GLY A 978 -10.73 1.26 66.60
C GLY A 978 -10.02 0.39 67.64
N GLN A 979 -8.95 -0.29 67.22
CA GLN A 979 -8.13 -1.12 68.09
C GLN A 979 -6.75 -0.46 68.24
N LEU A 980 -6.45 0.00 69.46
CA LEU A 980 -5.10 0.43 69.80
C LEU A 980 -4.20 -0.80 69.93
N VAL A 981 -3.08 -0.81 69.22
CA VAL A 981 -2.04 -1.84 69.29
C VAL A 981 -0.77 -1.18 69.83
N ASP A 982 -0.29 -1.65 70.97
CA ASP A 982 0.96 -1.18 71.55
C ASP A 982 2.13 -1.80 70.80
N LEU A 983 3.08 -0.96 70.37
CA LEU A 983 4.25 -1.36 69.63
C LEU A 983 5.51 -1.17 70.49
N ALA A 984 6.38 -2.16 70.47
CA ALA A 984 7.68 -2.10 71.14
C ALA A 984 8.77 -2.63 70.20
N VAL A 985 9.99 -2.12 70.37
CA VAL A 985 11.17 -2.63 69.68
C VAL A 985 12.26 -2.93 70.69
N ALA A 986 12.90 -4.09 70.58
CA ALA A 986 13.97 -4.53 71.49
C ALA A 986 15.12 -5.20 70.72
N PRO A 987 16.40 -4.87 71.00
CA PRO A 987 16.90 -3.93 72.02
C PRO A 987 16.58 -2.43 71.85
N GLY A 988 16.03 -2.00 70.71
CA GLY A 988 15.63 -0.62 70.40
C GLY A 988 16.81 0.30 70.09
N THR A 989 17.92 -0.27 69.62
CA THR A 989 19.17 0.46 69.34
C THR A 989 19.30 0.86 67.88
N CYS A 990 18.85 0.02 66.96
CA CYS A 990 19.03 0.17 65.50
C CYS A 990 17.75 0.40 64.72
N ALA A 991 16.59 0.14 65.31
CA ALA A 991 15.28 0.47 64.74
C ALA A 991 14.41 1.19 65.78
N SER A 992 13.48 1.99 65.28
CA SER A 992 12.48 2.70 66.07
C SER A 992 11.10 2.54 65.44
N VAL A 993 10.08 2.46 66.29
CA VAL A 993 8.67 2.36 65.91
C VAL A 993 7.86 3.39 66.70
N PRO A 994 6.71 3.86 66.19
CA PRO A 994 5.77 4.63 67.00
C PRO A 994 5.34 3.81 68.23
N PRO A 995 4.94 4.44 69.35
CA PRO A 995 4.57 3.73 70.58
C PRO A 995 3.29 2.90 70.44
N ASN A 996 2.44 3.23 69.47
CA ASN A 996 1.22 2.50 69.14
C ASN A 996 0.76 2.83 67.72
N VAL A 997 -0.06 1.96 67.18
CA VAL A 997 -0.84 2.16 65.95
C VAL A 997 -2.31 1.86 66.26
N VAL A 998 -3.23 2.62 65.65
CA VAL A 998 -4.67 2.40 65.82
C VAL A 998 -5.22 1.80 64.56
N VAL A 999 -5.64 0.53 64.61
CA VAL A 999 -6.41 -0.07 63.51
C VAL A 999 -7.80 0.55 63.50
N PRO A 1000 -8.24 1.23 62.42
CA PRO A 1000 -9.51 1.93 62.36
C PRO A 1000 -10.70 1.00 62.64
N ALA A 1001 -11.79 1.54 63.19
CA ALA A 1001 -12.99 0.76 63.48
C ALA A 1001 -13.49 0.02 62.22
N GLY A 1002 -13.73 -1.29 62.34
CA GLY A 1002 -14.15 -2.14 61.22
C GLY A 1002 -13.03 -2.56 60.25
N ALA A 1003 -11.79 -2.05 60.38
CA ALA A 1003 -10.66 -2.50 59.58
C ALA A 1003 -10.00 -3.75 60.20
N LEU A 1004 -9.34 -4.53 59.35
CA LEU A 1004 -8.53 -5.69 59.78
C LEU A 1004 -7.07 -5.31 59.99
N SER A 1005 -6.57 -4.29 59.31
CA SER A 1005 -5.15 -3.95 59.35
C SER A 1005 -4.91 -2.44 59.35
N GLU A 1006 -3.71 -2.05 59.78
CA GLU A 1006 -3.18 -0.70 59.64
C GLU A 1006 -1.66 -0.79 59.52
N THR A 1007 -1.07 0.13 58.76
CA THR A 1007 0.36 0.17 58.51
C THR A 1007 1.04 1.18 59.43
N PHE A 1008 2.24 0.84 59.90
CA PHE A 1008 3.09 1.76 60.63
C PHE A 1008 4.53 1.66 60.16
N THR A 1009 5.21 2.79 60.18
CA THR A 1009 6.59 2.90 59.71
C THR A 1009 7.56 2.49 60.81
N VAL A 1010 8.50 1.63 60.45
CA VAL A 1010 9.73 1.35 61.18
C VAL A 1010 10.82 2.24 60.58
N SER A 1011 11.62 2.89 61.41
CA SER A 1011 12.77 3.68 60.96
C SER A 1011 14.05 3.12 61.54
N SER A 1012 15.05 2.86 60.70
CA SER A 1012 16.37 2.43 61.16
C SER A 1012 17.28 3.62 61.50
N GLY A 1013 18.23 3.39 62.40
CA GLY A 1013 19.27 4.34 62.79
C GLY A 1013 20.61 4.05 62.12
N ALA A 1014 21.65 4.71 62.59
CA ALA A 1014 23.03 4.52 62.10
C ALA A 1014 23.74 3.28 62.72
N CYS A 1015 23.02 2.20 63.02
CA CYS A 1015 23.64 0.96 63.49
C CYS A 1015 23.06 -0.29 62.84
N VAL A 1016 23.93 -1.30 62.73
CA VAL A 1016 23.65 -2.63 62.17
C VAL A 1016 23.29 -3.59 63.30
N GLY A 1017 22.24 -4.37 63.11
CA GLY A 1017 21.82 -5.40 64.06
C GLY A 1017 20.37 -5.83 63.89
N ASP A 1018 20.05 -6.99 64.47
CA ASP A 1018 18.69 -7.50 64.54
C ASP A 1018 17.94 -6.89 65.73
N GLU A 1019 16.73 -6.46 65.45
CA GLU A 1019 15.75 -5.88 66.36
C GLU A 1019 14.46 -6.71 66.29
N VAL A 1020 13.73 -6.82 67.39
CA VAL A 1020 12.42 -7.48 67.42
C VAL A 1020 11.37 -6.40 67.63
N VAL A 1021 10.49 -6.22 66.64
CA VAL A 1021 9.30 -5.39 66.79
C VAL A 1021 8.16 -6.27 67.28
N THR A 1022 7.62 -5.95 68.46
CA THR A 1022 6.47 -6.63 69.06
C THR A 1022 5.24 -5.74 68.97
N ALA A 1023 4.17 -6.24 68.36
CA ALA A 1023 2.83 -5.67 68.43
C ALA A 1023 2.02 -6.40 69.50
N SER A 1024 1.32 -5.67 70.36
CA SER A 1024 0.58 -6.26 71.48
C SER A 1024 -0.79 -5.62 71.73
N ILE A 1025 -1.74 -6.48 72.10
CA ILE A 1025 -3.08 -6.12 72.57
C ILE A 1025 -3.33 -6.90 73.87
N GLY A 1026 -3.17 -6.24 75.01
CA GLY A 1026 -3.29 -6.90 76.32
C GLY A 1026 -2.27 -8.05 76.46
N PRO A 1027 -2.71 -9.31 76.68
CA PRO A 1027 -1.79 -10.45 76.78
C PRO A 1027 -1.42 -11.08 75.43
N ALA A 1028 -2.06 -10.68 74.31
CA ALA A 1028 -1.74 -11.20 72.98
C ALA A 1028 -0.63 -10.35 72.35
N SER A 1029 0.36 -11.00 71.75
CA SER A 1029 1.45 -10.33 71.06
C SER A 1029 1.93 -11.12 69.85
N SER A 1030 2.50 -10.40 68.87
CA SER A 1030 3.19 -10.95 67.70
C SER A 1030 4.49 -10.19 67.48
N ASP A 1031 5.51 -10.94 67.09
CA ASP A 1031 6.84 -10.41 66.81
C ASP A 1031 7.12 -10.42 65.31
N ALA A 1032 7.82 -9.38 64.83
CA ALA A 1032 8.51 -9.35 63.55
C ALA A 1032 9.99 -9.07 63.79
N MET A 1033 10.85 -9.79 63.07
CA MET A 1033 12.30 -9.54 63.09
C MET A 1033 12.61 -8.40 62.13
N VAL A 1034 13.33 -7.38 62.61
CA VAL A 1034 13.86 -6.29 61.78
C VAL A 1034 15.38 -6.41 61.77
N SER A 1035 15.96 -6.76 60.63
CA SER A 1035 17.42 -6.84 60.47
C SER A 1035 17.92 -5.57 59.78
N VAL A 1036 18.62 -4.71 60.54
CA VAL A 1036 19.26 -3.53 59.96
C VAL A 1036 20.66 -3.91 59.49
N VAL A 1037 20.93 -3.79 58.20
CA VAL A 1037 22.18 -4.18 57.55
C VAL A 1037 22.90 -2.96 56.95
N ASP A 1038 24.22 -3.06 56.77
CA ASP A 1038 25.02 -2.07 56.04
C ASP A 1038 25.15 -2.56 54.60
N ALA A 1039 24.33 -1.96 53.71
CA ALA A 1039 24.13 -2.28 52.29
C ALA A 1039 23.74 -3.75 51.96
N PRO A 1040 22.87 -3.99 50.97
CA PRO A 1040 22.55 -5.34 50.52
C PRO A 1040 23.73 -5.94 49.77
N ALA A 1041 24.11 -7.16 50.15
CA ALA A 1041 24.77 -8.06 49.25
C ALA A 1041 23.69 -8.64 48.34
N PHE A 1042 23.79 -8.38 47.03
CA PHE A 1042 23.10 -8.95 45.84
C PHE A 1042 21.73 -9.65 46.01
N PRO A 1043 20.73 -9.35 45.15
CA PRO A 1043 19.44 -10.05 45.13
C PRO A 1043 19.60 -11.55 44.81
N ASP A 1044 18.68 -12.38 45.32
CA ASP A 1044 18.67 -13.84 45.20
C ASP A 1044 18.67 -14.35 43.73
N ILE A 1045 18.24 -13.52 42.78
CA ILE A 1045 18.24 -13.77 41.34
C ILE A 1045 18.62 -12.47 40.62
N VAL A 1046 19.42 -12.58 39.57
CA VAL A 1046 19.93 -11.44 38.79
C VAL A 1046 19.72 -11.64 37.29
N ILE A 1047 19.63 -10.54 36.54
CA ILE A 1047 19.74 -10.48 35.09
C ILE A 1047 21.20 -10.78 34.74
N ALA A 1048 21.40 -11.77 33.87
CA ALA A 1048 22.70 -12.29 33.50
C ALA A 1048 23.10 -11.92 32.06
N GLU A 1049 22.13 -11.83 31.16
CA GLU A 1049 22.34 -11.52 29.75
C GLU A 1049 21.02 -11.07 29.11
N VAL A 1050 21.07 -10.08 28.21
CA VAL A 1050 19.92 -9.54 27.47
C VAL A 1050 20.27 -9.47 25.99
N TYR A 1051 19.39 -9.95 25.13
CA TYR A 1051 19.47 -9.85 23.67
C TYR A 1051 18.22 -9.13 23.17
N TYR A 1052 18.42 -7.98 22.53
CA TYR A 1052 17.35 -7.07 22.10
C TYR A 1052 17.45 -6.71 20.60
N ASP A 1053 18.66 -6.59 20.04
CA ASP A 1053 18.84 -6.16 18.64
C ASP A 1053 19.21 -7.36 17.74
N HIS A 1054 18.22 -7.92 17.03
CA HIS A 1054 18.37 -8.97 16.02
C HIS A 1054 18.74 -8.39 14.65
N THR A 1055 19.30 -9.19 13.75
CA THR A 1055 19.53 -8.72 12.37
C THR A 1055 18.24 -8.80 11.56
N GLY A 1056 17.61 -7.65 11.38
CA GLY A 1056 16.38 -7.54 10.59
C GLY A 1056 15.19 -7.26 11.50
N THR A 1057 14.40 -8.28 11.84
CA THR A 1057 13.19 -8.13 12.67
C THR A 1057 13.46 -8.61 14.09
N ASP A 1058 13.18 -7.79 15.09
CA ASP A 1058 13.37 -8.16 16.49
C ASP A 1058 12.22 -9.05 17.02
N ASP A 1059 11.02 -8.89 16.45
CA ASP A 1059 9.79 -9.62 16.81
C ASP A 1059 10.03 -11.12 17.03
N GLY A 1060 9.90 -11.56 18.27
CA GLY A 1060 10.01 -12.96 18.69
C GLY A 1060 11.43 -13.54 18.74
N PHE A 1061 12.48 -12.76 18.49
CA PHE A 1061 13.89 -13.20 18.57
C PHE A 1061 14.59 -12.76 19.87
N GLU A 1062 14.00 -11.82 20.61
CA GLU A 1062 14.55 -11.25 21.84
C GLU A 1062 14.47 -12.19 23.04
N TRP A 1063 15.36 -11.99 24.01
CA TRP A 1063 15.33 -12.74 25.26
C TRP A 1063 16.13 -12.12 26.41
N VAL A 1064 15.71 -12.48 27.63
CA VAL A 1064 16.36 -12.13 28.90
C VAL A 1064 16.76 -13.42 29.63
N LYS A 1065 18.01 -13.49 30.07
CA LYS A 1065 18.54 -14.59 30.87
C LYS A 1065 18.71 -14.17 32.32
N LEU A 1066 18.18 -14.99 33.22
CA LEU A 1066 18.31 -14.84 34.67
C LEU A 1066 19.29 -15.86 35.23
N TYR A 1067 19.95 -15.53 36.34
CA TYR A 1067 20.83 -16.43 37.09
C TYR A 1067 20.47 -16.48 38.57
N ASN A 1068 20.31 -17.69 39.10
CA ASN A 1068 20.13 -17.92 40.53
C ASN A 1068 21.49 -18.13 41.22
N GLY A 1069 21.98 -17.10 41.89
CA GLY A 1069 23.23 -17.13 42.67
C GLY A 1069 23.11 -17.81 44.05
N THR A 1070 21.91 -18.18 44.47
CA THR A 1070 21.70 -18.74 45.82
C THR A 1070 22.08 -20.23 45.91
N GLY A 1071 22.17 -20.72 47.14
CA GLY A 1071 22.36 -22.15 47.44
C GLY A 1071 21.09 -23.00 47.37
N MET A 1072 19.94 -22.43 46.98
CA MET A 1072 18.63 -23.10 46.95
C MET A 1072 17.89 -22.80 45.63
N PRO A 1073 16.92 -23.62 45.22
CA PRO A 1073 16.06 -23.27 44.09
C PRO A 1073 15.24 -22.01 44.40
N VAL A 1074 15.13 -21.11 43.43
CA VAL A 1074 14.26 -19.91 43.47
C VAL A 1074 13.01 -20.20 42.66
N ASP A 1075 11.84 -20.00 43.28
CA ASP A 1075 10.56 -20.04 42.59
C ASP A 1075 10.26 -18.65 42.02
N LEU A 1076 10.03 -18.58 40.72
CA LEU A 1076 9.79 -17.32 40.00
C LEU A 1076 8.34 -16.82 40.18
N SER A 1077 7.47 -17.56 40.86
CA SER A 1077 6.14 -17.07 41.17
C SER A 1077 6.20 -15.75 41.96
N GLY A 1078 5.58 -14.71 41.39
CA GLY A 1078 5.61 -13.36 41.93
C GLY A 1078 6.82 -12.52 41.50
N TYR A 1079 7.65 -13.01 40.57
CA TYR A 1079 8.61 -12.18 39.86
C TYR A 1079 8.06 -11.72 38.52
N SER A 1080 8.54 -10.58 38.02
CA SER A 1080 8.23 -10.07 36.69
C SER A 1080 9.43 -9.37 36.07
N LEU A 1081 9.46 -9.30 34.75
CA LEU A 1081 10.30 -8.42 33.97
C LEU A 1081 9.49 -7.18 33.56
N GLY A 1082 10.18 -6.04 33.45
CA GLY A 1082 9.66 -4.85 32.77
C GLY A 1082 10.77 -4.16 31.99
N TRP A 1083 10.43 -3.54 30.88
CA TRP A 1083 11.40 -2.83 30.03
C TRP A 1083 10.84 -1.52 29.50
N GLY A 1084 11.71 -0.64 29.00
CA GLY A 1084 11.34 0.61 28.37
C GLY A 1084 12.41 1.72 28.43
N GLY A 1085 12.10 2.82 27.74
CA GLY A 1085 12.98 3.98 27.54
C GLY A 1085 12.58 5.25 28.32
N ASN A 1086 11.64 5.17 29.26
CA ASN A 1086 11.37 6.26 30.22
C ASN A 1086 11.21 5.72 31.63
N ASP A 1087 10.58 4.56 31.73
CA ASP A 1087 10.42 3.70 32.89
C ASP A 1087 10.22 2.26 32.40
N TYR A 1088 10.08 1.30 33.32
CA TYR A 1088 9.92 -0.12 33.01
C TYR A 1088 8.46 -0.55 32.80
N THR A 1089 7.55 0.41 32.51
CA THR A 1089 6.12 0.15 32.27
C THR A 1089 5.73 0.20 30.79
N TYR A 1090 6.71 0.28 29.88
CA TYR A 1090 6.45 0.21 28.45
C TYR A 1090 5.90 -1.17 28.08
N SER A 1091 6.58 -2.24 28.48
CA SER A 1091 6.01 -3.59 28.49
C SER A 1091 6.70 -4.46 29.56
N GLY A 1092 6.22 -5.68 29.75
CA GLY A 1092 6.71 -6.58 30.78
C GLY A 1092 6.04 -7.94 30.78
N GLN A 1093 6.63 -8.85 31.57
CA GLN A 1093 6.25 -10.25 31.59
C GLN A 1093 6.30 -10.83 33.00
N ASP A 1094 5.19 -11.43 33.46
CA ASP A 1094 5.19 -12.25 34.67
C ASP A 1094 6.00 -13.52 34.46
N LEU A 1095 6.86 -13.84 35.43
CA LEU A 1095 7.75 -14.99 35.37
C LEU A 1095 7.13 -16.20 36.05
N MET A 1096 7.48 -17.38 35.55
CA MET A 1096 7.07 -18.65 36.14
C MET A 1096 8.16 -19.71 36.04
N GLY A 1097 8.07 -20.72 36.91
CA GLY A 1097 9.03 -21.81 36.97
C GLY A 1097 9.96 -21.72 38.17
N ILE A 1098 10.90 -22.65 38.23
CA ILE A 1098 11.85 -22.76 39.34
C ILE A 1098 13.24 -22.74 38.73
N VAL A 1099 14.08 -21.79 39.16
CA VAL A 1099 15.49 -21.74 38.79
C VAL A 1099 16.30 -22.49 39.84
N PRO A 1100 16.93 -23.64 39.52
CA PRO A 1100 17.76 -24.35 40.49
C PRO A 1100 18.96 -23.50 40.95
N ALA A 1101 19.48 -23.79 42.14
CA ALA A 1101 20.68 -23.15 42.67
C ALA A 1101 21.84 -23.20 41.65
N GLY A 1102 22.46 -22.04 41.37
CA GLY A 1102 23.59 -21.93 40.44
C GLY A 1102 23.24 -22.23 38.98
N SER A 1103 21.97 -22.11 38.59
CA SER A 1103 21.48 -22.34 37.23
C SER A 1103 20.90 -21.06 36.62
N CYS A 1104 20.73 -21.06 35.30
CA CYS A 1104 20.16 -19.95 34.55
C CYS A 1104 18.76 -20.31 34.06
N PHE A 1105 17.99 -19.28 33.71
CA PHE A 1105 16.63 -19.37 33.20
C PHE A 1105 16.44 -18.35 32.08
N VAL A 1106 16.01 -18.79 30.89
CA VAL A 1106 15.87 -17.92 29.71
C VAL A 1106 14.40 -17.68 29.39
N VAL A 1107 14.02 -16.41 29.30
CA VAL A 1107 12.68 -15.91 29.01
C VAL A 1107 12.72 -15.15 27.69
N GLY A 1108 11.85 -15.49 26.74
CA GLY A 1108 11.79 -14.85 25.40
C GLY A 1108 11.34 -15.82 24.31
N GLY A 1109 11.54 -15.46 23.05
CA GLY A 1109 11.10 -16.27 21.90
C GLY A 1109 9.80 -15.76 21.27
N PRO A 1110 9.10 -16.56 20.42
CA PRO A 1110 9.27 -18.00 20.23
C PRO A 1110 10.23 -18.39 19.11
N SER A 1111 10.91 -17.45 18.45
CA SER A 1111 11.80 -17.69 17.31
C SER A 1111 13.27 -17.84 17.73
N GLY A 1112 14.07 -18.54 16.94
CA GLY A 1112 15.47 -18.76 17.25
C GLY A 1112 16.29 -19.12 16.02
N ASP A 1113 17.42 -18.45 15.86
CA ASP A 1113 18.35 -18.62 14.75
C ASP A 1113 19.81 -18.51 15.19
N ALA A 1114 20.74 -18.45 14.25
CA ALA A 1114 22.15 -18.35 14.59
C ALA A 1114 22.54 -17.02 15.27
N ASP A 1115 21.81 -15.94 14.99
CA ASP A 1115 22.15 -14.57 15.37
C ASP A 1115 21.70 -14.26 16.81
N ASN A 1116 20.63 -14.90 17.29
CA ASN A 1116 20.23 -14.85 18.70
C ASN A 1116 20.74 -16.02 19.55
N GLY A 1117 21.61 -16.87 19.00
CA GLY A 1117 22.31 -17.94 19.72
C GLY A 1117 21.59 -19.31 19.74
N PHE A 1118 20.57 -19.51 18.90
CA PHE A 1118 19.79 -20.74 18.73
C PHE A 1118 19.84 -21.34 17.29
N PRO A 1119 21.02 -21.76 16.77
CA PRO A 1119 21.19 -22.24 15.39
C PRO A 1119 20.46 -23.55 15.04
N MET A 1120 19.78 -24.17 16.02
CA MET A 1120 19.03 -25.43 15.88
C MET A 1120 17.57 -25.30 16.35
N GLY A 1121 17.08 -24.06 16.48
CA GLY A 1121 15.76 -23.72 17.00
C GLY A 1121 15.76 -23.38 18.50
N PRO A 1122 14.73 -22.66 18.97
CA PRO A 1122 14.70 -22.08 20.31
C PRO A 1122 14.44 -23.12 21.41
N MET A 1123 15.14 -22.96 22.53
CA MET A 1123 14.90 -23.71 23.77
C MET A 1123 14.88 -22.71 24.94
N TYR A 1124 13.78 -21.97 25.05
CA TYR A 1124 13.51 -21.08 26.18
C TYR A 1124 12.96 -21.86 27.37
N ASP A 1125 13.29 -21.44 28.59
CA ASP A 1125 12.70 -22.02 29.81
C ASP A 1125 11.27 -21.51 30.02
N GLN A 1126 11.02 -20.26 29.61
CA GLN A 1126 9.71 -19.66 29.45
C GLN A 1126 9.64 -19.02 28.06
N ALA A 1127 9.02 -19.73 27.11
CA ALA A 1127 8.80 -19.22 25.75
C ALA A 1127 7.65 -18.21 25.75
N VAL A 1128 7.96 -16.95 25.46
CA VAL A 1128 7.01 -15.82 25.38
C VAL A 1128 7.47 -14.86 24.30
N ASN A 1129 6.54 -14.37 23.48
CA ASN A 1129 6.80 -13.20 22.66
C ASN A 1129 6.81 -11.98 23.59
N LEU A 1130 7.92 -11.24 23.63
CA LEU A 1130 8.06 -10.07 24.50
C LEU A 1130 7.30 -8.89 23.86
N GLU A 1131 5.97 -9.01 23.76
CA GLU A 1131 5.13 -8.11 22.98
C GLU A 1131 5.20 -6.66 23.46
N MET A 1132 5.31 -5.77 22.47
CA MET A 1132 6.16 -4.58 22.51
C MET A 1132 7.61 -4.93 22.85
N ASP A 1133 8.41 -5.13 21.81
CA ASP A 1133 9.82 -5.53 21.86
C ASP A 1133 10.69 -4.71 22.83
N ILE A 1134 11.77 -5.33 23.31
CA ILE A 1134 12.81 -4.65 24.06
C ILE A 1134 13.48 -3.62 23.13
N GLN A 1135 13.59 -2.38 23.59
CA GLN A 1135 13.98 -1.28 22.70
C GLN A 1135 15.48 -1.30 22.40
N ASN A 1136 15.89 -1.06 21.14
CA ASN A 1136 17.29 -1.13 20.67
C ASN A 1136 18.19 0.04 21.11
N SER A 1137 17.76 0.88 22.06
CA SER A 1137 18.42 2.12 22.44
C SER A 1137 18.60 3.11 21.29
N GLY A 1138 18.86 4.37 21.63
CA GLY A 1138 19.00 5.43 20.62
C GLY A 1138 19.80 6.60 21.15
N ALA A 1139 19.27 7.82 21.03
CA ALA A 1139 19.91 9.00 21.61
C ALA A 1139 19.86 9.01 23.16
N ALA A 1140 18.92 8.25 23.76
CA ALA A 1140 18.81 8.00 25.19
C ALA A 1140 18.97 6.48 25.46
N ALA A 1141 19.29 6.14 26.71
CA ALA A 1141 19.41 4.76 27.14
C ALA A 1141 18.03 4.10 27.28
N ASP A 1142 17.96 2.79 27.07
CA ASP A 1142 16.81 1.95 27.41
C ASP A 1142 17.21 0.99 28.53
N GLY A 1143 16.25 0.23 29.07
CA GLY A 1143 16.57 -0.72 30.11
C GLY A 1143 15.58 -1.85 30.30
N VAL A 1144 16.09 -2.92 30.92
CA VAL A 1144 15.34 -4.09 31.37
C VAL A 1144 15.52 -4.24 32.88
N ALA A 1145 14.43 -4.49 33.59
CA ALA A 1145 14.38 -4.60 35.04
C ALA A 1145 13.67 -5.87 35.49
N LEU A 1146 14.16 -6.43 36.59
CA LEU A 1146 13.56 -7.54 37.31
C LEU A 1146 12.88 -7.03 38.57
N PHE A 1147 11.68 -7.53 38.85
CA PHE A 1147 10.88 -7.18 40.02
C PHE A 1147 10.45 -8.43 40.80
N HIS A 1148 10.24 -8.29 42.11
CA HIS A 1148 9.58 -9.30 42.94
C HIS A 1148 8.15 -8.88 43.29
N LEU A 1149 7.38 -8.63 42.23
CA LEU A 1149 5.94 -8.43 42.27
C LEU A 1149 5.36 -8.80 40.89
N PRO A 1150 4.06 -9.11 40.79
CA PRO A 1150 3.41 -9.26 39.49
C PRO A 1150 3.55 -7.99 38.65
N TYR A 1151 3.74 -8.13 37.34
CA TYR A 1151 3.99 -7.02 36.42
C TYR A 1151 2.89 -5.95 36.50
N ALA A 1152 1.63 -6.37 36.67
CA ALA A 1152 0.49 -5.45 36.86
C ALA A 1152 0.61 -4.51 38.08
N SER A 1153 1.55 -4.78 39.00
CA SER A 1153 1.86 -3.93 40.16
C SER A 1153 3.12 -3.08 39.97
N VAL A 1154 3.83 -3.23 38.84
CA VAL A 1154 4.98 -2.41 38.48
C VAL A 1154 4.47 -1.05 38.01
N GLY A 1155 4.96 0.00 38.65
CA GLY A 1155 4.68 1.39 38.27
C GLY A 1155 5.98 2.15 38.08
N VAL A 1156 5.86 3.39 37.61
CA VAL A 1156 6.99 4.27 37.26
C VAL A 1156 8.00 4.54 38.39
N ALA A 1157 7.65 4.25 39.65
CA ALA A 1157 8.50 4.44 40.83
C ALA A 1157 8.82 3.13 41.56
N THR A 1158 8.43 1.99 40.99
CA THR A 1158 8.75 0.68 41.54
C THR A 1158 10.24 0.44 41.39
N VAL A 1159 10.95 0.29 42.52
CA VAL A 1159 12.38 0.02 42.51
C VAL A 1159 12.61 -1.42 42.08
N PRO A 1160 13.40 -1.67 41.02
CA PRO A 1160 13.71 -3.01 40.58
C PRO A 1160 14.60 -3.72 41.60
N ILE A 1161 14.51 -5.05 41.66
CA ILE A 1161 15.44 -5.84 42.45
C ILE A 1161 16.79 -6.00 41.74
N ASP A 1162 16.77 -5.91 40.40
CA ASP A 1162 17.94 -5.86 39.54
C ASP A 1162 17.57 -5.16 38.23
N ALA A 1163 18.48 -4.37 37.66
CA ALA A 1163 18.23 -3.63 36.43
C ALA A 1163 19.47 -3.53 35.55
N VAL A 1164 19.24 -3.39 34.26
CA VAL A 1164 20.26 -3.20 33.24
C VAL A 1164 19.84 -2.04 32.36
N ILE A 1165 20.65 -0.99 32.39
CA ILE A 1165 20.45 0.22 31.58
C ILE A 1165 21.53 0.24 30.50
N TYR A 1166 21.15 0.30 29.23
CA TYR A 1166 22.07 0.27 28.10
C TYR A 1166 21.84 1.42 27.12
N GLY A 1167 22.92 1.88 26.51
CA GLY A 1167 22.90 2.99 25.57
C GLY A 1167 23.87 4.12 25.96
N PRO A 1168 23.90 5.22 25.19
CA PRO A 1168 24.96 6.22 25.33
C PRO A 1168 24.81 7.13 26.56
N VAL A 1169 23.58 7.41 27.00
CA VAL A 1169 23.30 8.28 28.16
C VAL A 1169 21.88 8.06 28.71
N ASN A 1170 21.75 7.81 30.01
CA ASN A 1170 20.46 7.75 30.71
C ASN A 1170 19.90 9.16 30.98
N SER A 1171 19.50 9.87 29.92
CA SER A 1171 18.93 11.24 30.01
C SER A 1171 17.45 11.26 30.40
N ASN A 1172 16.81 10.10 30.28
CA ASN A 1172 15.43 9.74 30.59
C ASN A 1172 15.22 9.37 32.08
N ASN A 1173 16.28 9.17 32.85
CA ASN A 1173 16.26 8.90 34.29
C ASN A 1173 15.68 7.53 34.68
N LEU A 1174 15.93 6.49 33.89
CA LEU A 1174 15.67 5.10 34.30
C LEU A 1174 16.34 4.81 35.63
N ILE A 1175 15.59 4.22 36.57
CA ILE A 1175 16.07 3.93 37.91
C ILE A 1175 16.79 2.58 37.96
N ASP A 1176 17.91 2.50 38.68
CA ASP A 1176 18.61 1.25 38.96
C ASP A 1176 18.03 0.57 40.22
N GLU A 1177 18.63 -0.55 40.64
CA GLU A 1177 18.25 -1.31 41.84
C GLU A 1177 18.43 -0.53 43.16
N THR A 1178 19.05 0.65 43.13
CA THR A 1178 19.11 1.58 44.27
C THR A 1178 17.89 2.51 44.34
N GLY A 1179 17.05 2.51 43.31
CA GLY A 1179 15.88 3.39 43.17
C GLY A 1179 16.23 4.81 42.75
N ALA A 1180 17.48 5.06 42.36
CA ALA A 1180 17.95 6.34 41.81
C ALA A 1180 18.21 6.20 40.30
N PRO A 1181 18.22 7.30 39.53
CA PRO A 1181 18.63 7.25 38.13
C PRO A 1181 20.03 6.65 37.95
N GLY A 1182 20.12 5.50 37.28
CA GLY A 1182 21.37 4.77 37.08
C GLY A 1182 22.24 5.36 35.98
N VAL A 1183 23.55 5.13 36.01
CA VAL A 1183 24.38 5.36 34.82
C VAL A 1183 24.23 4.15 33.89
N PRO A 1184 24.29 4.30 32.55
CA PRO A 1184 24.27 3.13 31.66
C PRO A 1184 25.37 2.14 32.06
N ASP A 1185 24.98 0.89 32.25
CA ASP A 1185 25.83 -0.24 32.62
C ASP A 1185 26.76 -0.64 31.47
N VAL A 1186 26.24 -0.47 30.24
CA VAL A 1186 26.92 -0.81 28.99
C VAL A 1186 26.44 0.13 27.88
N GLY A 1187 27.28 0.32 26.86
CA GLY A 1187 26.87 1.02 25.65
C GLY A 1187 25.89 0.20 24.82
N ASP A 1188 25.41 0.82 23.75
CA ASP A 1188 24.54 0.18 22.77
C ASP A 1188 25.26 -1.00 22.08
N ALA A 1189 24.60 -2.15 22.03
CA ALA A 1189 25.12 -3.37 21.41
C ALA A 1189 24.72 -3.37 19.93
N PRO A 1190 25.64 -3.63 18.99
CA PRO A 1190 25.26 -3.76 17.59
C PRO A 1190 24.37 -5.00 17.40
N ALA A 1191 23.58 -5.01 16.32
CA ALA A 1191 22.78 -6.15 15.90
C ALA A 1191 23.54 -7.49 15.96
N ALA A 1192 22.82 -8.54 16.38
CA ALA A 1192 23.30 -9.89 16.67
C ALA A 1192 24.25 -10.02 17.87
N ASN A 1193 24.40 -8.99 18.71
CA ASN A 1193 25.16 -9.08 19.96
C ASN A 1193 24.23 -8.95 21.18
N SER A 1194 24.56 -9.66 22.27
CA SER A 1194 23.88 -9.48 23.55
C SER A 1194 24.68 -8.54 24.45
N ILE A 1195 24.05 -8.07 25.52
CA ILE A 1195 24.76 -7.49 26.66
C ILE A 1195 24.77 -8.48 27.81
N ARG A 1196 25.91 -8.58 28.50
CA ARG A 1196 26.14 -9.67 29.44
C ARG A 1196 26.90 -9.23 30.69
N LEU A 1197 26.44 -9.71 31.84
CA LEU A 1197 27.13 -9.58 33.11
C LEU A 1197 28.41 -10.44 33.13
N GLN A 1198 29.52 -9.83 33.53
CA GLN A 1198 30.84 -10.45 33.58
C GLN A 1198 31.17 -10.95 35.00
N SER A 1199 32.20 -11.80 35.10
CA SER A 1199 32.66 -12.35 36.39
C SER A 1199 33.24 -11.32 37.37
N ASP A 1200 33.45 -10.07 36.95
CA ASP A 1200 33.83 -8.97 37.84
C ASP A 1200 32.64 -8.03 38.15
N LEU A 1201 31.42 -8.47 37.80
CA LEU A 1201 30.15 -7.77 37.96
C LEU A 1201 30.01 -6.52 37.07
N SER A 1202 30.84 -6.39 36.03
CA SER A 1202 30.65 -5.36 34.99
C SER A 1202 29.79 -5.88 33.84
N TRP A 1203 29.07 -5.00 33.15
CA TRP A 1203 28.36 -5.34 31.91
C TRP A 1203 29.23 -5.09 30.69
N ALA A 1204 29.14 -5.97 29.69
CA ALA A 1204 29.86 -5.85 28.43
C ALA A 1204 29.04 -6.40 27.27
N ILE A 1205 29.30 -5.90 26.05
CA ILE A 1205 28.75 -6.44 24.81
C ILE A 1205 29.39 -7.81 24.55
N GLU A 1206 28.56 -8.82 24.32
CA GLU A 1206 28.92 -10.21 24.04
C GLU A 1206 28.63 -10.52 22.56
N PRO A 1207 29.66 -10.70 21.72
CA PRO A 1207 29.48 -10.91 20.29
C PRO A 1207 28.96 -12.28 19.85
N ALA A 1208 28.76 -13.17 20.82
CA ALA A 1208 28.25 -14.51 20.58
C ALA A 1208 27.20 -14.82 21.65
N PRO A 1209 25.95 -14.38 21.45
CA PRO A 1209 24.86 -14.61 22.39
C PRO A 1209 24.75 -16.09 22.71
N ALA A 1210 24.73 -16.42 23.99
CA ALA A 1210 24.89 -17.81 24.44
C ALA A 1210 23.74 -18.26 25.35
N PRO A 1211 22.47 -18.22 24.90
CA PRO A 1211 21.30 -18.43 25.76
C PRO A 1211 21.34 -19.78 26.50
N LEU A 1212 21.89 -20.83 25.87
CA LEU A 1212 22.01 -22.17 26.42
C LEU A 1212 23.18 -22.39 27.40
N GLN A 1213 24.06 -21.39 27.56
CA GLN A 1213 25.21 -21.50 28.45
C GLN A 1213 24.97 -20.71 29.74
N CYS A 1214 24.96 -21.45 30.85
CA CYS A 1214 25.05 -20.88 32.18
C CYS A 1214 26.51 -20.93 32.64
N LEU A 1215 27.24 -19.82 32.50
CA LEU A 1215 28.61 -19.73 33.03
C LEU A 1215 28.55 -19.46 34.54
N PRO A 1216 29.50 -20.00 35.34
CA PRO A 1216 29.54 -19.75 36.77
C PRO A 1216 29.88 -18.28 37.04
N PHE A 1217 28.98 -17.58 37.72
CA PHE A 1217 29.21 -16.25 38.29
C PHE A 1217 29.85 -16.38 39.69
N PRO A 1218 30.65 -15.40 40.16
CA PRO A 1218 31.37 -15.48 41.44
C PRO A 1218 30.49 -15.55 42.68
#